data_AF-A0A350NWY9-F1
#
_entry.id   AF-A0A350NWY9-F1
#
_cell.length_a   1.000
_cell.length_b   1.000
_cell.length_c   1.000
_cell.angle_alpha   90.00
_cell.angle_beta   90.00
_cell.angle_gamma   90.00
#
_symmetry.space_group_name_H-M   'P 1'
#
loop_
_entity.id
_entity.type
_entity.pdbx_description
1 polymer ?
#
loop_
_entity_poly.entity_id
_entity_poly.type
_entity_poly.pdbx_seq_one_letter_code
_entity_poly.pdbx_strand_id
1 'polypeptide(L)'
;MMGGAKFSEMRTRIEQQTQRWESQPVEQRSNQANTVVTIPVVFHVVYANGTQNISDAQIMSQLQILNDDFRRLNSDADNTWSQAADSEVEFCLATNDPQGNPTDGILRVSTTVSSFGTSDNVKFSSSGGSDAWPAGSYLNFWVCNVGGGILGYAQFPGGSAATDGVVCDYRYVGDIGTATAPFNLGRTATHEVGHWLNLYHIWGDGNCNQDDQVSDTPNSDAANFGCATGHQSCSSTDMVQNYMDYSDDACMNLFTSGQKTRMQALFAPGGFRASLATSDGCAPACTIGCGCTDATACNYDSAATEDDGSCDFSCQGCTDAEACNYDADATEDDGSCIMPQDGVPCSCTSDWAFAVNTLTGTSSETFTIEATSLTGLDQLDVSMAYSASAGGSWAGDLLIGICDPNGSCIEIGGYDLTLGYTIASDWPSGWNVDTEGTYTHSVDLSSFGLTGAGVWTLEVVNGYSSTGSSANWDGTLSLTNFCLGLPGEDVEGCMNTTACNFNVAATIDDNSCLFAAGCDTCSGATDGTGSVVDGDDDNDGVCDADEISGCQDALACNYNADATDAGDCTYPLADFDCDGNALGCAEDINNNGTVEVADLLILLGDFGCTENCTAADINGDGAVTVADILLFLALFGEEC
;
A
#
# COMPACT_ATOMS: atom_id res chain seq x y z
N MET A 1 -28.25 30.71 -33.49
CA MET A 1 -28.77 29.94 -34.65
C MET A 1 -27.68 29.36 -35.58
N MET A 2 -26.42 29.86 -35.60
CA MET A 2 -25.34 29.24 -36.40
C MET A 2 -24.71 27.97 -35.78
N GLY A 3 -24.91 27.69 -34.49
CA GLY A 3 -24.35 26.51 -33.81
C GLY A 3 -25.07 25.19 -34.15
N GLY A 4 -26.42 25.19 -34.15
CA GLY A 4 -27.20 23.97 -34.40
C GLY A 4 -27.05 23.38 -35.80
N ALA A 5 -26.89 24.23 -36.84
CA ALA A 5 -26.66 23.76 -38.21
C ALA A 5 -25.28 23.10 -38.37
N LYS A 6 -24.24 23.66 -37.74
CA LYS A 6 -22.89 23.08 -37.74
C LYS A 6 -22.82 21.76 -36.96
N PHE A 7 -23.52 21.68 -35.83
CA PHE A 7 -23.66 20.45 -35.06
C PHE A 7 -24.36 19.36 -35.88
N SER A 8 -25.51 19.66 -36.49
CA SER A 8 -26.25 18.71 -37.33
C SER A 8 -25.43 18.22 -38.53
N GLU A 9 -24.66 19.10 -39.17
CA GLU A 9 -23.74 18.72 -40.24
C GLU A 9 -22.60 17.82 -39.73
N MET A 10 -22.03 18.12 -38.56
CA MET A 10 -20.99 17.28 -37.95
C MET A 10 -21.53 15.90 -37.54
N ARG A 11 -22.71 15.83 -36.91
CA ARG A 11 -23.40 14.57 -36.60
C ARG A 11 -23.60 13.74 -37.85
N THR A 12 -24.08 14.35 -38.94
CA THR A 12 -24.24 13.67 -40.23
C THR A 12 -22.92 13.08 -40.74
N ARG A 13 -21.80 13.80 -40.59
CA ARG A 13 -20.48 13.30 -40.99
C ARG A 13 -20.00 12.13 -40.14
N ILE A 14 -20.25 12.19 -38.82
CA ILE A 14 -19.92 11.12 -37.87
C ILE A 14 -20.73 9.87 -38.20
N GLU A 15 -22.04 10.00 -38.44
CA GLU A 15 -22.90 8.88 -38.82
C GLU A 15 -22.47 8.26 -40.16
N GLN A 16 -22.15 9.08 -41.17
CA GLN A 16 -21.64 8.57 -42.44
C GLN A 16 -20.30 7.84 -42.29
N GLN A 17 -19.42 8.30 -41.40
CA GLN A 17 -18.16 7.64 -41.13
C GLN A 17 -18.37 6.32 -40.36
N THR A 18 -19.28 6.31 -39.39
CA THR A 18 -19.70 5.12 -38.63
C THR A 18 -20.27 4.05 -39.57
N GLN A 19 -21.21 4.42 -40.45
CA GLN A 19 -21.78 3.50 -41.45
C GLN A 19 -20.74 2.96 -42.43
N ARG A 20 -19.76 3.79 -42.85
CA ARG A 20 -18.66 3.33 -43.69
C ARG A 20 -17.81 2.30 -42.96
N TRP A 21 -17.51 2.53 -41.69
CA TRP A 21 -16.78 1.59 -40.85
C TRP A 21 -17.57 0.27 -40.67
N GLU A 22 -18.85 0.35 -40.31
CA GLU A 22 -19.75 -0.81 -40.18
C GLU A 22 -19.80 -1.67 -41.44
N SER A 23 -19.75 -1.05 -42.63
CA SER A 23 -19.81 -1.73 -43.92
C SER A 23 -18.53 -2.49 -44.30
N GLN A 24 -17.41 -2.27 -43.60
CA GLN A 24 -16.16 -2.97 -43.86
C GLN A 24 -16.20 -4.42 -43.36
N PRO A 25 -15.54 -5.37 -44.06
CA PRO A 25 -15.36 -6.73 -43.56
C PRO A 25 -14.73 -6.75 -42.15
N VAL A 26 -15.16 -7.69 -41.30
CA VAL A 26 -14.64 -7.87 -39.93
C VAL A 26 -13.11 -7.90 -39.94
N GLU A 27 -12.49 -8.68 -40.83
CA GLU A 27 -11.03 -8.79 -40.96
C GLU A 27 -10.35 -7.44 -41.25
N GLN A 28 -10.98 -6.57 -42.04
CA GLN A 28 -10.42 -5.24 -42.34
C GLN A 28 -10.52 -4.30 -41.14
N ARG A 29 -11.62 -4.38 -40.38
CA ARG A 29 -11.80 -3.62 -39.13
C ARG A 29 -10.81 -4.07 -38.07
N SER A 30 -10.65 -5.37 -37.87
CA SER A 30 -9.70 -5.93 -36.90
C SER A 30 -8.24 -5.56 -37.21
N ASN A 31 -7.89 -5.36 -38.48
CA ASN A 31 -6.55 -4.91 -38.89
C ASN A 31 -6.35 -3.38 -38.76
N GLN A 32 -7.42 -2.61 -38.56
CA GLN A 32 -7.41 -1.14 -38.52
C GLN A 32 -7.78 -0.56 -37.15
N ALA A 33 -8.35 -1.37 -36.26
CA ALA A 33 -8.68 -0.99 -34.90
C ALA A 33 -7.54 -1.32 -33.94
N ASN A 34 -7.33 -0.47 -32.94
CA ASN A 34 -6.62 -0.90 -31.74
C ASN A 34 -7.44 -2.04 -31.10
N THR A 35 -6.77 -3.09 -30.64
CA THR A 35 -7.46 -4.25 -30.06
C THR A 35 -8.23 -3.89 -28.78
N VAL A 36 -7.77 -2.88 -28.05
CA VAL A 36 -8.44 -2.25 -26.90
C VAL A 36 -8.10 -0.75 -26.92
N VAL A 37 -9.09 0.12 -26.66
CA VAL A 37 -8.91 1.58 -26.58
C VAL A 37 -9.00 2.03 -25.12
N THR A 38 -7.89 2.48 -24.54
CA THR A 38 -7.85 3.03 -23.19
C THR A 38 -8.04 4.54 -23.21
N ILE A 39 -9.01 5.05 -22.44
CA ILE A 39 -9.44 6.45 -22.44
C ILE A 39 -9.05 7.11 -21.11
N PRO A 40 -8.27 8.20 -21.12
CA PRO A 40 -8.00 8.97 -19.90
C PRO A 40 -9.24 9.70 -19.42
N VAL A 41 -9.58 9.56 -18.15
CA VAL A 41 -10.74 10.20 -17.52
C VAL A 41 -10.27 11.21 -16.48
N VAL A 42 -10.82 12.42 -16.53
CA VAL A 42 -10.69 13.41 -15.45
C VAL A 42 -12.04 13.62 -14.79
N PHE A 43 -12.10 13.42 -13.48
CA PHE A 43 -13.31 13.65 -12.70
C PHE A 43 -13.31 15.08 -12.15
N HIS A 44 -14.39 15.82 -12.42
CA HIS A 44 -14.64 17.15 -11.89
C HIS A 44 -15.73 17.07 -10.82
N VAL A 45 -15.34 16.90 -9.55
CA VAL A 45 -16.25 16.90 -8.41
C VAL A 45 -16.59 18.35 -8.04
N VAL A 46 -17.77 18.80 -8.46
CA VAL A 46 -18.28 20.15 -8.17
C VAL A 46 -19.28 20.07 -7.02
N TYR A 47 -18.89 20.55 -5.83
CA TYR A 47 -19.60 20.30 -4.58
C TYR A 47 -19.95 21.58 -3.80
N ALA A 48 -21.15 21.62 -3.22
CA ALA A 48 -21.61 22.71 -2.36
C ALA A 48 -21.52 22.38 -0.85
N ASN A 49 -21.34 21.11 -0.49
CA ASN A 49 -21.22 20.64 0.89
C ASN A 49 -20.41 19.31 0.94
N GLY A 50 -20.09 18.86 2.15
CA GLY A 50 -19.27 17.65 2.36
C GLY A 50 -19.86 16.37 1.77
N THR A 51 -21.19 16.22 1.73
CA THR A 51 -21.84 15.04 1.15
C THR A 51 -21.66 14.97 -0.37
N GLN A 52 -21.68 16.11 -1.07
CA GLN A 52 -21.46 16.17 -2.51
C GLN A 52 -19.97 16.00 -2.89
N ASN A 53 -19.06 16.21 -1.94
CA ASN A 53 -17.62 16.01 -2.12
C ASN A 53 -17.28 14.51 -1.97
N ILE A 54 -17.76 13.69 -2.90
CA ILE A 54 -17.65 12.23 -2.84
C ILE A 54 -16.21 11.75 -2.71
N SER A 55 -15.98 10.65 -1.97
CA SER A 55 -14.63 10.13 -1.71
C SER A 55 -13.92 9.64 -2.98
N ASP A 56 -12.59 9.61 -2.96
CA ASP A 56 -11.79 9.02 -4.06
C ASP A 56 -12.16 7.55 -4.28
N ALA A 57 -12.40 6.79 -3.21
CA ALA A 57 -12.84 5.39 -3.29
C ALA A 57 -14.12 5.22 -4.12
N GLN A 58 -15.09 6.14 -3.98
CA GLN A 58 -16.33 6.10 -4.75
C GLN A 58 -16.11 6.43 -6.23
N ILE A 59 -15.18 7.34 -6.53
CA ILE A 59 -14.77 7.65 -7.92
C ILE A 59 -14.06 6.44 -8.53
N MET A 60 -13.15 5.82 -7.78
CA MET A 60 -12.43 4.62 -8.22
C MET A 60 -13.38 3.44 -8.45
N SER A 61 -14.42 3.28 -7.61
CA SER A 61 -15.41 2.23 -7.83
C SER A 61 -16.23 2.49 -9.11
N GLN A 62 -16.55 3.74 -9.43
CA GLN A 62 -17.16 4.08 -10.72
C GLN A 62 -16.23 3.76 -11.91
N LEU A 63 -14.94 4.09 -11.80
CA LEU A 63 -13.97 3.80 -12.85
C LEU A 63 -13.84 2.28 -13.09
N GLN A 64 -13.84 1.49 -12.00
CA GLN A 64 -13.86 0.02 -12.09
C GLN A 64 -15.12 -0.49 -12.78
N ILE A 65 -16.30 0.01 -12.40
CA ILE A 65 -17.58 -0.36 -13.04
C ILE A 65 -17.57 -0.05 -14.54
N LEU A 66 -17.05 1.11 -14.96
CA LEU A 66 -16.91 1.43 -16.38
C LEU A 66 -16.01 0.42 -17.09
N ASN A 67 -14.88 0.05 -16.50
CA ASN A 67 -14.03 -1.00 -17.07
C ASN A 67 -14.76 -2.35 -17.14
N ASP A 68 -15.46 -2.74 -16.09
CA ASP A 68 -16.18 -4.00 -16.05
C ASP A 68 -17.31 -4.07 -17.08
N ASP A 69 -18.12 -3.01 -17.20
CA ASP A 69 -19.25 -2.97 -18.12
C ASP A 69 -18.78 -2.88 -19.60
N PHE A 70 -17.75 -2.07 -19.89
CA PHE A 70 -17.23 -1.90 -21.26
C PHE A 70 -16.30 -3.04 -21.71
N ARG A 71 -15.68 -3.76 -20.77
CA ARG A 71 -14.90 -4.99 -21.05
C ARG A 71 -15.67 -6.28 -20.88
N ARG A 72 -16.95 -6.20 -20.52
CA ARG A 72 -17.80 -7.37 -20.24
C ARG A 72 -17.22 -8.29 -19.15
N LEU A 73 -16.61 -7.67 -18.14
CA LEU A 73 -16.11 -8.32 -16.92
C LEU A 73 -17.09 -8.16 -15.75
N ASN A 74 -18.20 -7.43 -15.95
CA ASN A 74 -19.26 -7.24 -14.98
C ASN A 74 -19.82 -8.56 -14.46
N SER A 75 -19.94 -8.71 -13.14
CA SER A 75 -20.31 -9.97 -12.49
C SER A 75 -21.74 -10.45 -12.78
N ASP A 76 -22.61 -9.54 -13.19
CA ASP A 76 -24.00 -9.78 -13.59
C ASP A 76 -24.16 -10.09 -15.09
N ALA A 77 -23.05 -10.19 -15.83
CA ALA A 77 -23.05 -10.60 -17.24
C ALA A 77 -23.63 -12.01 -17.40
N ASP A 78 -24.59 -12.15 -18.31
CA ASP A 78 -25.18 -13.43 -18.68
C ASP A 78 -25.15 -13.67 -20.20
N ASN A 79 -25.69 -14.80 -20.65
CA ASN A 79 -25.82 -15.11 -22.08
C ASN A 79 -27.30 -15.15 -22.52
N THR A 80 -28.17 -14.37 -21.86
CA THR A 80 -29.59 -14.26 -22.24
C THR A 80 -29.72 -13.73 -23.66
N TRP A 81 -28.85 -12.78 -24.04
CA TRP A 81 -28.73 -12.24 -25.38
C TRP A 81 -27.40 -12.66 -26.02
N SER A 82 -27.44 -13.49 -27.06
CA SER A 82 -26.23 -13.99 -27.73
C SER A 82 -25.39 -12.92 -28.42
N GLN A 83 -25.97 -11.74 -28.68
CA GLN A 83 -25.25 -10.60 -29.27
C GLN A 83 -24.47 -9.75 -28.25
N ALA A 84 -24.47 -10.10 -26.96
CA ALA A 84 -23.73 -9.37 -25.95
C ALA A 84 -22.20 -9.46 -26.18
N ALA A 85 -21.49 -8.34 -26.06
CA ALA A 85 -20.09 -8.25 -26.49
C ALA A 85 -19.19 -7.43 -25.54
N ASP A 86 -17.89 -7.79 -25.49
CA ASP A 86 -16.81 -6.93 -24.97
C ASP A 86 -16.64 -5.75 -25.93
N SER A 87 -16.84 -4.53 -25.43
CA SER A 87 -16.77 -3.30 -26.26
C SER A 87 -15.33 -2.90 -26.61
N GLU A 88 -14.33 -3.52 -25.98
CA GLU A 88 -12.89 -3.25 -26.15
C GLU A 88 -12.53 -1.79 -25.85
N VAL A 89 -13.19 -1.21 -24.85
CA VAL A 89 -12.91 0.13 -24.31
C VAL A 89 -12.56 0.00 -22.84
N GLU A 90 -11.47 0.64 -22.45
CA GLU A 90 -11.01 0.77 -21.06
C GLU A 90 -10.94 2.23 -20.67
N PHE A 91 -10.95 2.47 -19.38
CA PHE A 91 -10.83 3.78 -18.77
C PHE A 91 -9.74 3.75 -17.73
N CYS A 92 -8.90 4.78 -17.74
CA CYS A 92 -7.94 5.02 -16.68
C CYS A 92 -8.23 6.39 -16.07
N LEU A 93 -7.78 6.60 -14.83
CA LEU A 93 -7.73 7.94 -14.28
C LEU A 93 -6.57 8.71 -14.92
N ALA A 94 -6.80 9.96 -15.31
CA ALA A 94 -5.75 10.78 -15.90
C ALA A 94 -4.61 10.98 -14.89
N THR A 95 -3.39 10.67 -15.31
CA THR A 95 -2.17 10.78 -14.48
C THR A 95 -1.34 12.02 -14.80
N ASN A 96 -1.61 12.63 -15.95
CA ASN A 96 -1.02 13.89 -16.40
C ASN A 96 -2.12 14.90 -16.69
N ASP A 97 -1.93 16.14 -16.25
CA ASP A 97 -2.82 17.24 -16.56
C ASP A 97 -2.60 17.75 -18.02
N PRO A 98 -3.40 18.69 -18.53
CA PRO A 98 -3.23 19.20 -19.90
C PRO A 98 -1.93 19.99 -20.12
N GLN A 99 -1.21 20.32 -19.05
CA GLN A 99 0.11 20.95 -19.08
C GLN A 99 1.25 19.93 -18.98
N GLY A 100 0.94 18.65 -18.74
CA GLY A 100 1.90 17.56 -18.57
C GLY A 100 2.43 17.42 -17.14
N ASN A 101 1.79 18.04 -16.15
CA ASN A 101 2.14 17.83 -14.74
C ASN A 101 1.44 16.59 -14.17
N PRO A 102 2.03 15.88 -13.20
CA PRO A 102 1.36 14.80 -12.49
C PRO A 102 0.05 15.25 -11.83
N THR A 103 -0.95 14.39 -11.87
CA THR A 103 -2.28 14.62 -11.29
C THR A 103 -2.89 13.31 -10.84
N ASP A 104 -3.76 13.37 -9.85
CA ASP A 104 -4.61 12.24 -9.46
C ASP A 104 -5.85 12.10 -10.36
N GLY A 105 -6.02 12.98 -11.35
CA GLY A 105 -7.15 12.97 -12.28
C GLY A 105 -8.48 13.36 -11.64
N ILE A 106 -8.48 13.90 -10.43
CA ILE A 106 -9.68 14.30 -9.68
C ILE A 106 -9.60 15.78 -9.30
N LEU A 107 -10.37 16.61 -10.00
CA LEU A 107 -10.53 18.01 -9.67
C LEU A 107 -11.69 18.22 -8.70
N ARG A 108 -11.41 18.75 -7.51
CA ARG A 108 -12.42 19.09 -6.51
C ARG A 108 -12.68 20.59 -6.48
N VAL A 109 -13.88 21.02 -6.90
CA VAL A 109 -14.26 22.42 -7.05
C VAL A 109 -15.43 22.76 -6.13
N SER A 110 -15.19 23.56 -5.10
CA SER A 110 -16.27 24.07 -4.23
C SER A 110 -17.15 25.07 -4.98
N THR A 111 -18.47 25.00 -4.81
CA THR A 111 -19.42 25.90 -5.46
C THR A 111 -20.48 26.43 -4.51
N THR A 112 -21.04 27.60 -4.80
CA THR A 112 -22.24 28.13 -4.12
C THR A 112 -23.53 27.78 -4.87
N VAL A 113 -23.44 27.11 -6.02
CA VAL A 113 -24.61 26.71 -6.81
C VAL A 113 -25.25 25.49 -6.16
N SER A 114 -26.53 25.61 -5.77
CA SER A 114 -27.23 24.54 -5.05
C SER A 114 -27.49 23.30 -5.89
N SER A 115 -27.72 23.47 -7.19
CA SER A 115 -27.96 22.40 -8.16
C SER A 115 -27.72 22.89 -9.58
N PHE A 116 -27.15 22.04 -10.43
CA PHE A 116 -27.00 22.30 -11.87
C PHE A 116 -28.11 21.63 -12.68
N GLY A 117 -28.32 22.09 -13.91
CA GLY A 117 -29.21 21.43 -14.88
C GLY A 117 -28.49 21.22 -16.21
N THR A 118 -29.20 20.78 -17.24
CA THR A 118 -28.66 20.43 -18.57
C THR A 118 -28.21 21.61 -19.44
N SER A 119 -28.04 22.80 -18.85
CA SER A 119 -27.57 24.00 -19.56
C SER A 119 -26.04 24.14 -19.57
N ASP A 120 -25.31 23.09 -19.17
CA ASP A 120 -23.84 23.02 -19.15
C ASP A 120 -23.13 24.02 -18.22
N ASN A 121 -23.84 24.71 -17.33
CA ASN A 121 -23.24 25.64 -16.36
C ASN A 121 -22.18 24.96 -15.45
N VAL A 122 -22.30 23.64 -15.20
CA VAL A 122 -21.31 22.88 -14.42
C VAL A 122 -19.97 22.75 -15.15
N LYS A 123 -19.96 22.91 -16.48
CA LYS A 123 -18.77 22.76 -17.34
C LYS A 123 -17.98 24.06 -17.50
N PHE A 124 -18.36 25.12 -16.76
CA PHE A 124 -17.69 26.41 -16.80
C PHE A 124 -17.43 26.96 -15.39
N SER A 125 -16.17 27.29 -15.12
CA SER A 125 -15.75 27.96 -13.88
C SER A 125 -16.47 29.28 -13.67
N SER A 126 -16.73 30.02 -14.75
CA SER A 126 -17.45 31.30 -14.73
C SER A 126 -18.90 31.22 -14.22
N SER A 127 -19.51 30.03 -14.20
CA SER A 127 -20.84 29.77 -13.65
C SER A 127 -20.81 28.90 -12.38
N GLY A 128 -19.66 28.83 -11.72
CA GLY A 128 -19.47 28.07 -10.49
C GLY A 128 -19.26 26.56 -10.70
N GLY A 129 -18.92 26.15 -11.93
CA GLY A 129 -18.56 24.78 -12.28
C GLY A 129 -17.05 24.57 -12.42
N SER A 130 -16.64 23.62 -13.26
CA SER A 130 -15.25 23.35 -13.61
C SER A 130 -15.08 23.33 -15.13
N ASP A 131 -14.08 24.05 -15.64
CA ASP A 131 -13.79 24.07 -17.08
C ASP A 131 -13.27 22.70 -17.55
N ALA A 132 -13.63 22.33 -18.79
CA ALA A 132 -13.20 21.09 -19.42
C ALA A 132 -11.70 21.08 -19.72
N TRP A 133 -11.05 19.95 -19.46
CA TRP A 133 -9.76 19.61 -20.06
C TRP A 133 -9.93 19.31 -21.56
N PRO A 134 -8.84 19.30 -22.36
CA PRO A 134 -8.92 19.08 -23.79
C PRO A 134 -9.63 17.77 -24.16
N ALA A 135 -10.85 17.90 -24.70
CA ALA A 135 -11.72 16.76 -25.05
C ALA A 135 -11.16 15.81 -26.13
N GLY A 136 -10.07 16.21 -26.81
CA GLY A 136 -9.33 15.34 -27.72
C GLY A 136 -8.37 14.37 -27.01
N SER A 137 -8.11 14.59 -25.72
CA SER A 137 -7.14 13.83 -24.91
C SER A 137 -7.75 13.24 -23.64
N TYR A 138 -8.86 13.79 -23.14
CA TYR A 138 -9.52 13.35 -21.91
C TYR A 138 -11.03 13.20 -22.11
N LEU A 139 -11.62 12.20 -21.47
CA LEU A 139 -13.04 12.18 -21.12
C LEU A 139 -13.22 13.05 -19.87
N ASN A 140 -13.90 14.17 -20.02
CA ASN A 140 -14.30 15.00 -18.88
C ASN A 140 -15.56 14.40 -18.24
N PHE A 141 -15.48 14.08 -16.95
CA PHE A 141 -16.56 13.52 -16.17
C PHE A 141 -16.91 14.46 -15.03
N TRP A 142 -18.01 15.20 -15.14
CA TRP A 142 -18.46 16.07 -14.04
C TRP A 142 -19.37 15.32 -13.08
N VAL A 143 -19.10 15.46 -11.79
CA VAL A 143 -19.95 14.97 -10.70
C VAL A 143 -20.45 16.17 -9.93
N CYS A 144 -21.77 16.34 -9.85
CA CYS A 144 -22.36 17.45 -9.10
C CYS A 144 -23.76 17.10 -8.57
N ASN A 145 -24.43 18.05 -7.90
CA ASN A 145 -25.85 17.91 -7.62
C ASN A 145 -26.67 18.32 -8.85
N VAL A 146 -27.27 17.35 -9.54
CA VAL A 146 -28.08 17.55 -10.73
C VAL A 146 -29.55 17.69 -10.32
N GLY A 147 -30.11 18.87 -10.58
CA GLY A 147 -31.51 19.19 -10.33
C GLY A 147 -32.42 18.73 -11.47
N GLY A 148 -33.73 18.76 -11.23
CA GLY A 148 -34.74 18.50 -12.28
C GLY A 148 -35.13 17.03 -12.46
N GLY A 149 -34.65 16.12 -11.60
CA GLY A 149 -35.08 14.72 -11.56
C GLY A 149 -34.41 13.80 -12.59
N ILE A 150 -33.30 14.24 -13.18
CA ILE A 150 -32.45 13.42 -14.07
C ILE A 150 -31.27 12.85 -13.27
N LEU A 151 -30.72 11.73 -13.74
CA LEU A 151 -29.59 11.05 -13.08
C LEU A 151 -28.24 11.53 -13.62
N GLY A 152 -28.19 11.83 -14.92
CA GLY A 152 -27.03 12.32 -15.64
C GLY A 152 -27.43 12.86 -17.01
N TYR A 153 -26.42 13.34 -17.75
CA TYR A 153 -26.55 13.65 -19.17
C TYR A 153 -25.18 13.69 -19.86
N ALA A 154 -25.15 13.32 -21.14
CA ALA A 154 -23.96 13.35 -21.98
C ALA A 154 -24.07 14.33 -23.15
N GLN A 155 -22.92 14.70 -23.70
CA GLN A 155 -22.85 15.33 -25.02
C GLN A 155 -22.47 14.31 -26.09
N PHE A 156 -23.34 14.13 -27.09
CA PHE A 156 -23.04 13.34 -28.29
C PHE A 156 -21.82 13.91 -29.05
N PRO A 157 -21.03 13.06 -29.74
CA PRO A 157 -19.89 13.52 -30.51
C PRO A 157 -20.32 14.47 -31.63
N GLY A 158 -19.48 15.47 -31.91
CA GLY A 158 -19.74 16.56 -32.86
C GLY A 158 -20.14 17.89 -32.22
N GLY A 159 -20.34 17.92 -30.90
CA GLY A 159 -20.60 19.11 -30.10
C GLY A 159 -19.38 20.02 -29.89
N SER A 160 -19.52 21.01 -29.00
CA SER A 160 -18.41 21.89 -28.63
C SER A 160 -17.42 21.16 -27.73
N ALA A 161 -16.12 21.31 -27.99
CA ALA A 161 -15.07 20.72 -27.15
C ALA A 161 -15.11 21.23 -25.70
N ALA A 162 -15.56 22.47 -25.47
CA ALA A 162 -15.65 23.05 -24.13
C ALA A 162 -16.75 22.42 -23.25
N THR A 163 -17.66 21.66 -23.85
CA THR A 163 -18.78 21.02 -23.15
C THR A 163 -18.85 19.51 -23.41
N ASP A 164 -17.82 18.93 -24.06
CA ASP A 164 -17.77 17.51 -24.39
C ASP A 164 -17.40 16.68 -23.17
N GLY A 165 -18.17 15.62 -22.94
CA GLY A 165 -18.05 14.73 -21.79
C GLY A 165 -19.41 14.38 -21.19
N VAL A 166 -19.39 13.89 -19.95
CA VAL A 166 -20.55 13.37 -19.23
C VAL A 166 -20.74 14.07 -17.90
N VAL A 167 -21.98 14.23 -17.46
CA VAL A 167 -22.32 14.77 -16.15
C VAL A 167 -23.21 13.77 -15.44
N CYS A 168 -22.87 13.39 -14.21
CA CYS A 168 -23.73 12.54 -13.37
C CYS A 168 -23.98 13.20 -12.02
N ASP A 169 -25.14 12.90 -11.45
CA ASP A 169 -25.43 13.28 -10.08
C ASP A 169 -24.57 12.45 -9.11
N TYR A 170 -24.02 13.11 -8.09
CA TYR A 170 -23.19 12.46 -7.06
C TYR A 170 -23.86 11.27 -6.35
N ARG A 171 -25.21 11.19 -6.36
CA ARG A 171 -25.97 10.07 -5.79
C ARG A 171 -26.02 8.82 -6.66
N TYR A 172 -25.55 8.90 -7.92
CA TYR A 172 -25.64 7.80 -8.89
C TYR A 172 -24.29 7.53 -9.57
N VAL A 173 -23.20 7.88 -8.88
CA VAL A 173 -21.81 7.63 -9.28
C VAL A 173 -21.20 6.61 -8.32
N GLY A 174 -20.64 5.53 -8.87
CA GLY A 174 -20.10 4.41 -8.12
C GLY A 174 -21.18 3.54 -7.48
N ASP A 175 -20.73 2.59 -6.66
CA ASP A 175 -21.54 1.62 -5.94
C ASP A 175 -21.37 1.67 -4.41
N ILE A 176 -20.57 2.62 -3.93
CA ILE A 176 -20.32 2.88 -2.50
C ILE A 176 -20.59 4.35 -2.16
N GLY A 177 -20.46 4.69 -0.88
CA GLY A 177 -20.57 6.09 -0.43
C GLY A 177 -21.99 6.64 -0.59
N THR A 178 -22.15 7.66 -1.44
CA THR A 178 -23.44 8.35 -1.64
C THR A 178 -24.36 7.70 -2.68
N ALA A 179 -23.91 6.62 -3.34
CA ALA A 179 -24.70 5.88 -4.32
C ALA A 179 -26.05 5.42 -3.74
N THR A 180 -27.16 5.72 -4.40
CA THR A 180 -28.52 5.50 -3.86
C THR A 180 -29.37 4.61 -4.77
N ALA A 181 -29.91 3.53 -4.20
CA ALA A 181 -30.77 2.60 -4.92
C ALA A 181 -32.03 3.30 -5.47
N PRO A 182 -32.53 2.91 -6.66
CA PRO A 182 -32.14 1.74 -7.45
C PRO A 182 -30.97 1.97 -8.44
N PHE A 183 -30.35 3.16 -8.42
CA PHE A 183 -29.28 3.55 -9.34
C PHE A 183 -27.93 3.64 -8.60
N ASN A 184 -27.54 2.54 -7.95
CA ASN A 184 -26.40 2.46 -7.05
C ASN A 184 -25.36 1.43 -7.47
N LEU A 185 -25.30 1.06 -8.75
CA LEU A 185 -24.26 0.18 -9.28
C LEU A 185 -23.47 0.86 -10.40
N GLY A 186 -23.54 2.19 -10.50
CA GLY A 186 -22.77 3.01 -11.44
C GLY A 186 -23.23 2.94 -12.90
N ARG A 187 -24.42 2.38 -13.22
CA ARG A 187 -24.85 2.18 -14.63
C ARG A 187 -25.40 3.46 -15.25
N THR A 188 -25.75 4.46 -14.45
CA THR A 188 -25.97 5.82 -14.94
C THR A 188 -24.75 6.32 -15.71
N ALA A 189 -23.54 6.17 -15.16
CA ALA A 189 -22.32 6.57 -15.86
C ALA A 189 -22.08 5.73 -17.12
N THR A 190 -22.26 4.41 -17.06
CA THR A 190 -22.14 3.51 -18.22
C THR A 190 -23.07 3.94 -19.36
N HIS A 191 -24.31 4.29 -19.05
CA HIS A 191 -25.30 4.81 -20.00
C HIS A 191 -24.85 6.13 -20.65
N GLU A 192 -24.46 7.12 -19.83
CA GLU A 192 -24.03 8.43 -20.34
C GLU A 192 -22.73 8.33 -21.18
N VAL A 193 -21.80 7.47 -20.78
CA VAL A 193 -20.60 7.20 -21.57
C VAL A 193 -20.97 6.52 -22.90
N GLY A 194 -21.97 5.65 -22.91
CA GLY A 194 -22.55 5.09 -24.15
C GLY A 194 -23.02 6.18 -25.13
N HIS A 195 -23.75 7.20 -24.64
CA HIS A 195 -24.11 8.37 -25.45
C HIS A 195 -22.91 9.17 -25.95
N TRP A 196 -21.92 9.40 -25.08
CA TRP A 196 -20.67 10.07 -25.45
C TRP A 196 -19.89 9.29 -26.53
N LEU A 197 -20.06 7.96 -26.56
CA LEU A 197 -19.57 7.02 -27.57
C LEU A 197 -20.54 6.75 -28.72
N ASN A 198 -21.47 7.67 -28.98
CA ASN A 198 -22.37 7.67 -30.13
C ASN A 198 -23.49 6.61 -30.13
N LEU A 199 -23.85 6.07 -28.96
CA LEU A 199 -25.02 5.22 -28.82
C LEU A 199 -26.28 6.05 -28.55
N TYR A 200 -27.39 5.69 -29.17
CA TYR A 200 -28.69 6.25 -28.86
C TYR A 200 -29.40 5.37 -27.83
N HIS A 201 -30.46 5.90 -27.24
CA HIS A 201 -31.41 5.08 -26.51
C HIS A 201 -31.94 3.95 -27.40
N ILE A 202 -32.13 2.75 -26.83
CA ILE A 202 -32.48 1.56 -27.61
C ILE A 202 -33.83 1.64 -28.33
N TRP A 203 -34.76 2.49 -27.85
CA TRP A 203 -36.05 2.78 -28.52
C TRP A 203 -35.96 3.94 -29.55
N GLY A 204 -34.75 4.44 -29.82
CA GLY A 204 -34.51 5.47 -30.84
C GLY A 204 -35.14 6.84 -30.55
N ASP A 205 -35.48 7.15 -29.29
CA ASP A 205 -36.18 8.38 -28.89
C ASP A 205 -37.52 8.59 -29.61
N GLY A 206 -38.16 7.50 -30.04
CA GLY A 206 -39.45 7.54 -30.71
C GLY A 206 -40.25 6.27 -30.55
N ASN A 207 -41.24 6.09 -31.44
CA ASN A 207 -42.00 4.83 -31.53
C ASN A 207 -41.28 3.84 -32.45
N CYS A 208 -41.90 2.69 -32.74
CA CYS A 208 -41.39 1.63 -33.63
C CYS A 208 -40.90 2.04 -35.04
N ASN A 209 -41.03 3.31 -35.44
CA ASN A 209 -40.51 3.84 -36.69
C ASN A 209 -39.18 4.62 -36.53
N GLN A 210 -38.70 4.79 -35.29
CA GLN A 210 -37.34 5.28 -35.01
C GLN A 210 -36.48 4.09 -34.60
N ASP A 211 -35.17 4.22 -34.79
CA ASP A 211 -34.20 3.16 -34.61
C ASP A 211 -32.93 3.76 -34.00
N ASP A 212 -32.29 3.04 -33.09
CA ASP A 212 -31.06 3.45 -32.42
C ASP A 212 -29.82 3.35 -33.34
N GLN A 213 -30.03 2.99 -34.61
CA GLN A 213 -29.03 2.77 -35.65
C GLN A 213 -28.15 1.53 -35.39
N VAL A 214 -28.62 0.58 -34.60
CA VAL A 214 -27.94 -0.67 -34.30
C VAL A 214 -28.81 -1.85 -34.71
N SER A 215 -28.33 -2.68 -35.65
CA SER A 215 -29.17 -3.75 -36.21
C SER A 215 -29.43 -4.94 -35.29
N ASP A 216 -28.63 -5.12 -34.24
CA ASP A 216 -28.72 -6.26 -33.32
C ASP A 216 -29.36 -5.93 -31.96
N THR A 217 -29.80 -4.69 -31.77
CA THR A 217 -30.73 -4.30 -30.72
C THR A 217 -32.17 -4.50 -31.25
N PRO A 218 -33.04 -5.25 -30.56
CA PRO A 218 -34.43 -5.40 -30.94
C PRO A 218 -35.15 -4.04 -30.91
N ASN A 219 -35.99 -3.78 -31.92
CA ASN A 219 -36.77 -2.54 -32.01
C ASN A 219 -37.74 -2.44 -30.82
N SER A 220 -37.81 -1.26 -30.20
CA SER A 220 -38.67 -0.95 -29.06
C SER A 220 -39.41 0.38 -29.24
N ASP A 221 -40.59 0.54 -28.63
CA ASP A 221 -41.45 1.73 -28.82
C ASP A 221 -41.30 2.82 -27.76
N ALA A 222 -40.63 2.52 -26.65
CA ALA A 222 -40.37 3.41 -25.54
C ALA A 222 -39.29 2.83 -24.62
N ALA A 223 -38.85 3.65 -23.65
CA ALA A 223 -37.99 3.22 -22.55
C ALA A 223 -38.71 2.28 -21.59
N ASN A 224 -37.98 1.30 -21.06
CA ASN A 224 -38.40 0.46 -19.95
C ASN A 224 -37.86 1.03 -18.63
N PHE A 225 -38.55 0.77 -17.53
CA PHE A 225 -38.15 1.18 -16.17
C PHE A 225 -38.26 0.00 -15.21
N GLY A 226 -37.50 0.00 -14.11
CA GLY A 226 -37.44 -1.15 -13.23
C GLY A 226 -36.70 -2.31 -13.88
N CYS A 227 -37.19 -3.55 -13.71
CA CYS A 227 -36.66 -4.71 -14.42
C CYS A 227 -37.77 -5.46 -15.17
N ALA A 228 -38.22 -4.88 -16.29
CA ALA A 228 -39.36 -5.36 -17.08
C ALA A 228 -38.98 -6.52 -18.05
N THR A 229 -38.26 -7.53 -17.56
CA THR A 229 -37.76 -8.64 -18.38
C THR A 229 -38.91 -9.35 -19.12
N GLY A 230 -38.76 -9.50 -20.44
CA GLY A 230 -39.76 -10.13 -21.30
C GLY A 230 -40.86 -9.18 -21.78
N HIS A 231 -40.73 -7.87 -21.55
CA HIS A 231 -41.58 -6.87 -22.21
C HIS A 231 -41.48 -7.01 -23.73
N GLN A 232 -42.61 -6.83 -24.41
CA GLN A 232 -42.68 -6.96 -25.87
C GLN A 232 -43.29 -5.71 -26.47
N SER A 233 -42.54 -5.08 -27.36
CA SER A 233 -43.01 -3.97 -28.18
C SER A 233 -42.49 -4.15 -29.62
N CYS A 234 -43.04 -3.40 -30.58
CA CYS A 234 -42.62 -3.43 -31.99
C CYS A 234 -42.46 -4.84 -32.64
N SER A 235 -43.24 -5.84 -32.17
CA SER A 235 -43.14 -7.25 -32.58
C SER A 235 -41.82 -7.94 -32.22
N SER A 236 -41.08 -7.40 -31.25
CA SER A 236 -39.83 -7.93 -30.70
C SER A 236 -39.95 -8.09 -29.17
N THR A 237 -38.95 -8.68 -28.53
CA THR A 237 -38.82 -8.64 -27.07
C THR A 237 -37.79 -7.56 -26.75
N ASP A 238 -38.16 -6.61 -25.91
CA ASP A 238 -37.31 -5.49 -25.57
C ASP A 238 -36.11 -5.97 -24.77
N MET A 239 -34.93 -5.47 -25.13
CA MET A 239 -33.67 -5.81 -24.47
C MET A 239 -33.48 -4.91 -23.25
N VAL A 240 -34.33 -5.10 -22.23
CA VAL A 240 -34.35 -4.27 -21.02
C VAL A 240 -33.05 -4.29 -20.22
N GLN A 241 -32.20 -5.29 -20.45
CA GLN A 241 -30.87 -5.42 -19.84
C GLN A 241 -29.78 -4.62 -20.57
N ASN A 242 -30.11 -3.97 -21.69
CA ASN A 242 -29.14 -3.12 -22.39
C ASN A 242 -28.86 -1.86 -21.57
N TYR A 243 -27.58 -1.45 -21.49
CA TYR A 243 -27.22 -0.23 -20.77
C TYR A 243 -27.87 1.03 -21.36
N MET A 244 -28.31 1.01 -22.63
CA MET A 244 -28.97 2.16 -23.29
C MET A 244 -30.51 2.17 -23.15
N ASP A 245 -31.09 1.33 -22.28
CA ASP A 245 -32.48 1.47 -21.81
C ASP A 245 -32.53 2.32 -20.53
N TYR A 246 -33.70 2.50 -19.89
CA TYR A 246 -33.88 3.20 -18.61
C TYR A 246 -34.26 2.28 -17.43
N SER A 247 -33.95 0.99 -17.57
CA SER A 247 -34.09 0.00 -16.49
C SER A 247 -33.26 0.38 -15.26
N ASP A 248 -33.57 -0.24 -14.11
CA ASP A 248 -32.76 -0.07 -12.90
C ASP A 248 -31.35 -0.66 -13.11
N ASP A 249 -30.34 -0.11 -12.42
CA ASP A 249 -28.93 -0.50 -12.58
C ASP A 249 -28.69 -2.00 -12.43
N ALA A 250 -29.44 -2.67 -11.53
CA ALA A 250 -29.32 -4.10 -11.25
C ALA A 250 -29.92 -5.00 -12.34
N CYS A 251 -30.64 -4.42 -13.31
CA CYS A 251 -31.22 -5.14 -14.45
C CYS A 251 -30.35 -5.03 -15.70
N MET A 252 -29.53 -3.99 -15.82
CA MET A 252 -28.66 -3.78 -16.96
C MET A 252 -27.36 -4.58 -16.84
N ASN A 253 -26.93 -5.23 -17.92
CA ASN A 253 -25.70 -6.05 -17.90
C ASN A 253 -25.00 -6.24 -19.25
N LEU A 254 -25.39 -5.53 -20.32
CA LEU A 254 -24.75 -5.70 -21.63
C LEU A 254 -24.80 -4.50 -22.58
N PHE A 255 -23.74 -4.39 -23.40
CA PHE A 255 -23.77 -3.80 -24.74
C PHE A 255 -23.76 -4.90 -25.81
N THR A 256 -24.28 -4.61 -27.00
CA THR A 256 -24.30 -5.54 -28.14
C THR A 256 -23.05 -5.42 -29.03
N SER A 257 -22.82 -6.42 -29.89
CA SER A 257 -21.76 -6.38 -30.90
C SER A 257 -21.94 -5.22 -31.90
N GLY A 258 -23.18 -4.84 -32.22
CA GLY A 258 -23.49 -3.68 -33.05
C GLY A 258 -23.15 -2.37 -32.34
N GLN A 259 -23.51 -2.23 -31.06
CA GLN A 259 -23.14 -1.08 -30.23
C GLN A 259 -21.61 -0.95 -30.13
N LYS A 260 -20.87 -2.05 -29.86
CA LYS A 260 -19.40 -2.08 -29.92
C LYS A 260 -18.88 -1.50 -31.23
N THR A 261 -19.42 -1.97 -32.35
CA THR A 261 -18.93 -1.55 -33.68
C THR A 261 -19.08 -0.04 -33.88
N ARG A 262 -20.18 0.55 -33.39
CA ARG A 262 -20.41 2.00 -33.43
C ARG A 262 -19.44 2.77 -32.55
N MET A 263 -19.20 2.31 -31.33
CA MET A 263 -18.25 2.94 -30.41
C MET A 263 -16.83 2.93 -31.00
N GLN A 264 -16.37 1.75 -31.47
CA GLN A 264 -15.05 1.58 -32.07
C GLN A 264 -14.85 2.42 -33.34
N ALA A 265 -15.91 2.71 -34.09
CA ALA A 265 -15.83 3.59 -35.26
C ALA A 265 -15.34 5.00 -34.91
N LEU A 266 -15.61 5.50 -33.70
CA LEU A 266 -15.14 6.83 -33.28
C LEU A 266 -13.63 6.92 -33.14
N PHE A 267 -12.98 5.80 -32.79
CA PHE A 267 -11.53 5.70 -32.56
C PHE A 267 -10.74 5.28 -33.79
N ALA A 268 -11.40 4.64 -34.75
CA ALA A 268 -10.81 4.26 -36.03
C ALA A 268 -10.21 5.47 -36.77
N PRO A 269 -9.23 5.27 -37.67
CA PRO A 269 -8.60 6.34 -38.44
C PRO A 269 -9.63 7.25 -39.14
N GLY A 270 -9.62 8.55 -38.80
CA GLY A 270 -10.56 9.55 -39.32
C GLY A 270 -11.90 9.62 -38.59
N GLY A 271 -12.09 8.84 -37.52
CA GLY A 271 -13.18 8.95 -36.57
C GLY A 271 -13.08 10.21 -35.71
N PHE A 272 -14.20 10.61 -35.11
CA PHE A 272 -14.29 11.88 -34.36
C PHE A 272 -13.42 11.90 -33.10
N ARG A 273 -13.24 10.74 -32.46
CA ARG A 273 -12.47 10.56 -31.22
C ARG A 273 -11.14 9.85 -31.47
N ALA A 274 -10.64 9.81 -32.71
CA ALA A 274 -9.41 9.09 -33.07
C ALA A 274 -8.18 9.54 -32.26
N SER A 275 -8.14 10.80 -31.80
CA SER A 275 -7.05 11.30 -30.96
C SER A 275 -7.01 10.71 -29.54
N LEU A 276 -8.15 10.26 -29.01
CA LEU A 276 -8.22 9.64 -27.69
C LEU A 276 -7.56 8.26 -27.67
N ALA A 277 -7.58 7.55 -28.79
CA ALA A 277 -6.95 6.22 -28.92
C ALA A 277 -5.41 6.26 -28.88
N THR A 278 -4.82 7.45 -28.94
CA THR A 278 -3.38 7.70 -28.85
C THR A 278 -3.06 8.73 -27.76
N SER A 279 -3.94 8.88 -26.77
CA SER A 279 -3.74 9.84 -25.68
C SER A 279 -2.77 9.27 -24.64
N ASP A 280 -1.76 10.05 -24.27
CA ASP A 280 -0.79 9.68 -23.22
C ASP A 280 -1.30 10.02 -21.81
N GLY A 281 -2.55 10.48 -21.67
CA GLY A 281 -3.14 10.83 -20.36
C GLY A 281 -3.31 9.64 -19.41
N CYS A 282 -3.23 8.41 -19.94
CA CYS A 282 -3.23 7.15 -19.19
C CYS A 282 -1.84 6.57 -18.94
N ALA A 283 -0.77 7.25 -19.39
CA ALA A 283 0.58 6.80 -19.09
C ALA A 283 0.73 6.70 -17.56
N PRO A 284 1.51 5.75 -17.01
CA PRO A 284 1.86 5.81 -15.60
C PRO A 284 2.37 7.22 -15.26
N ALA A 285 2.09 7.74 -14.06
CA ALA A 285 2.58 9.04 -13.60
C ALA A 285 4.10 9.22 -13.78
N CYS A 286 4.81 8.11 -13.98
CA CYS A 286 6.23 8.00 -14.23
C CYS A 286 6.65 8.29 -15.68
N THR A 287 6.58 9.54 -16.13
CA THR A 287 7.34 10.01 -17.31
C THR A 287 8.01 11.38 -17.16
N ILE A 288 7.70 12.17 -16.11
CA ILE A 288 8.45 13.38 -15.75
C ILE A 288 8.61 13.45 -14.22
N GLY A 289 9.85 13.47 -13.72
CA GLY A 289 10.16 13.60 -12.29
C GLY A 289 10.09 12.31 -11.50
N CYS A 290 10.12 11.16 -12.17
CA CYS A 290 10.12 9.85 -11.56
C CYS A 290 11.41 9.12 -11.95
N GLY A 291 11.96 8.43 -10.98
CA GLY A 291 13.25 7.77 -11.00
C GLY A 291 13.58 7.40 -9.56
N CYS A 292 14.69 6.73 -9.33
CA CYS A 292 15.02 6.37 -7.97
C CYS A 292 15.26 7.63 -7.11
N THR A 293 14.45 7.81 -6.05
CA THR A 293 14.60 8.95 -5.12
C THR A 293 15.57 8.66 -3.97
N ASP A 294 15.98 7.40 -3.81
CA ASP A 294 16.96 7.00 -2.82
C ASP A 294 18.36 7.41 -3.30
N ALA A 295 18.96 8.36 -2.58
CA ALA A 295 20.30 8.90 -2.87
C ALA A 295 21.42 7.85 -2.79
N THR A 296 21.14 6.68 -2.22
CA THR A 296 22.11 5.58 -2.14
C THR A 296 22.04 4.64 -3.35
N ALA A 297 20.94 4.63 -4.12
CA ALA A 297 20.81 3.74 -5.26
C ALA A 297 21.68 4.15 -6.46
N CYS A 298 22.09 3.16 -7.23
CA CYS A 298 22.96 3.28 -8.40
C CYS A 298 22.37 4.10 -9.54
N ASN A 299 21.05 4.07 -9.67
CA ASN A 299 20.29 4.87 -10.63
C ASN A 299 19.55 6.03 -9.94
N TYR A 300 20.05 6.52 -8.80
CA TYR A 300 19.51 7.72 -8.14
C TYR A 300 19.36 8.87 -9.13
N ASP A 301 18.16 9.42 -9.21
CA ASP A 301 17.85 10.60 -10.01
C ASP A 301 17.55 11.79 -9.10
N SER A 302 18.49 12.73 -9.03
CA SER A 302 18.31 13.98 -8.27
C SER A 302 17.18 14.90 -8.78
N ALA A 303 16.63 14.63 -9.96
CA ALA A 303 15.46 15.32 -10.49
C ALA A 303 14.15 14.55 -10.20
N ALA A 304 14.24 13.33 -9.66
CA ALA A 304 13.07 12.58 -9.22
C ALA A 304 12.50 13.16 -7.92
N THR A 305 11.19 13.38 -7.90
CA THR A 305 10.43 13.80 -6.72
C THR A 305 9.56 12.68 -6.17
N GLU A 306 9.39 11.58 -6.92
CA GLU A 306 8.57 10.42 -6.59
C GLU A 306 9.31 9.13 -7.01
N ASP A 307 9.37 8.14 -6.11
CA ASP A 307 10.03 6.85 -6.36
C ASP A 307 9.16 5.96 -7.24
N ASP A 308 9.71 5.48 -8.35
CA ASP A 308 9.03 4.58 -9.29
C ASP A 308 9.34 3.10 -9.05
N GLY A 309 10.04 2.78 -7.97
CA GLY A 309 10.47 1.42 -7.63
C GLY A 309 11.57 0.90 -8.57
N SER A 310 12.15 1.77 -9.41
CA SER A 310 13.27 1.41 -10.28
C SER A 310 14.62 1.45 -9.56
N CYS A 311 14.68 1.85 -8.29
CA CYS A 311 15.90 1.89 -7.49
C CYS A 311 16.73 0.61 -7.64
N ASP A 312 17.85 0.77 -8.31
CA ASP A 312 18.83 -0.25 -8.60
C ASP A 312 19.94 -0.14 -7.57
N PHE A 313 20.12 -1.20 -6.78
CA PHE A 313 21.18 -1.30 -5.79
C PHE A 313 22.28 -2.27 -6.24
N SER A 314 22.27 -2.73 -7.49
CA SER A 314 23.19 -3.76 -7.99
C SER A 314 24.65 -3.31 -8.11
N CYS A 315 24.92 -2.01 -8.07
CA CYS A 315 26.27 -1.46 -7.99
C CYS A 315 26.76 -1.29 -6.53
N GLN A 316 25.92 -1.59 -5.54
CA GLN A 316 26.32 -1.62 -4.14
C GLN A 316 26.91 -2.98 -3.79
N GLY A 317 28.03 -2.97 -3.10
CA GLY A 317 28.75 -4.15 -2.64
C GLY A 317 30.14 -3.76 -2.19
N CYS A 318 30.94 -4.72 -1.71
CA CYS A 318 32.27 -4.36 -1.25
C CYS A 318 33.19 -3.96 -2.42
N THR A 319 33.59 -2.68 -2.47
CA THR A 319 34.48 -2.14 -3.52
C THR A 319 35.98 -2.26 -3.19
N ASP A 320 36.32 -2.73 -1.98
CA ASP A 320 37.71 -2.91 -1.56
C ASP A 320 38.28 -4.22 -2.12
N ALA A 321 39.22 -4.10 -3.05
CA ALA A 321 39.90 -5.23 -3.68
C ALA A 321 40.71 -6.11 -2.71
N GLU A 322 40.96 -5.64 -1.48
CA GLU A 322 41.64 -6.38 -0.41
C GLU A 322 40.66 -7.12 0.52
N ALA A 323 39.35 -6.92 0.39
CA ALA A 323 38.33 -7.58 1.19
C ALA A 323 37.88 -8.93 0.61
N CYS A 324 37.36 -9.79 1.49
CA CYS A 324 37.03 -11.19 1.20
C CYS A 324 35.74 -11.39 0.42
N ASN A 325 34.84 -10.41 0.44
CA ASN A 325 33.62 -10.36 -0.35
C ASN A 325 33.68 -9.25 -1.40
N TYR A 326 34.89 -8.89 -1.87
CA TYR A 326 35.07 -7.92 -2.95
C TYR A 326 34.20 -8.28 -4.16
N ASP A 327 33.39 -7.32 -4.59
CA ASP A 327 32.59 -7.41 -5.79
C ASP A 327 33.18 -6.48 -6.85
N ALA A 328 33.64 -7.07 -7.96
CA ALA A 328 34.26 -6.32 -9.05
C ALA A 328 33.25 -5.52 -9.88
N ASP A 329 31.96 -5.82 -9.77
CA ASP A 329 30.87 -5.11 -10.45
C ASP A 329 30.26 -4.00 -9.56
N ALA A 330 30.61 -3.97 -8.26
CA ALA A 330 30.21 -2.89 -7.35
C ALA A 330 30.99 -1.59 -7.65
N THR A 331 30.28 -0.47 -7.70
CA THR A 331 30.86 0.87 -7.87
C THR A 331 30.73 1.74 -6.63
N GLU A 332 29.88 1.37 -5.66
CA GLU A 332 29.65 2.07 -4.40
C GLU A 332 29.76 1.09 -3.22
N ASP A 333 30.48 1.47 -2.16
CA ASP A 333 30.70 0.63 -0.97
C ASP A 333 29.49 0.69 -0.02
N ASP A 334 28.87 -0.45 0.25
CA ASP A 334 27.74 -0.60 1.18
C ASP A 334 28.17 -0.88 2.62
N GLY A 335 29.48 -0.91 2.89
CA GLY A 335 30.04 -1.23 4.20
C GLY A 335 30.03 -2.73 4.52
N SER A 336 29.69 -3.59 3.55
CA SER A 336 29.72 -5.04 3.73
C SER A 336 31.14 -5.63 3.67
N CYS A 337 32.18 -4.83 3.39
CA CYS A 337 33.55 -5.32 3.23
C CYS A 337 34.08 -6.11 4.44
N ILE A 338 34.34 -7.39 4.21
CA ILE A 338 34.92 -8.32 5.19
C ILE A 338 36.44 -8.36 4.98
N MET A 339 37.20 -7.68 5.84
CA MET A 339 38.66 -7.68 5.71
C MET A 339 39.29 -9.00 6.15
N PRO A 340 40.36 -9.48 5.49
CA PRO A 340 41.13 -10.62 5.96
C PRO A 340 41.77 -10.34 7.33
N GLN A 341 41.79 -11.35 8.22
CA GLN A 341 42.59 -11.26 9.44
C GLN A 341 44.09 -11.36 9.12
N ASP A 342 44.92 -10.71 9.95
CA ASP A 342 46.38 -10.65 9.80
C ASP A 342 47.00 -12.02 9.49
N GLY A 343 47.44 -12.21 8.24
CA GLY A 343 48.13 -13.41 7.76
C GLY A 343 47.26 -14.48 7.11
N VAL A 344 45.95 -14.27 6.95
CA VAL A 344 45.02 -15.24 6.32
C VAL A 344 44.44 -14.64 5.02
N PRO A 345 44.69 -15.22 3.84
CA PRO A 345 44.15 -14.71 2.58
C PRO A 345 42.66 -15.04 2.43
N CYS A 346 41.92 -14.16 1.74
CA CYS A 346 40.50 -14.31 1.41
C CYS A 346 40.17 -15.41 0.37
N SER A 347 41.07 -16.36 0.16
CA SER A 347 40.79 -17.52 -0.67
C SER A 347 40.16 -18.60 0.20
N CYS A 348 39.01 -19.15 -0.20
CA CYS A 348 38.51 -20.42 0.36
C CYS A 348 39.35 -21.63 -0.11
N THR A 349 40.66 -21.42 -0.23
CA THR A 349 41.68 -22.44 -0.36
C THR A 349 42.56 -22.31 0.87
N SER A 350 42.51 -23.29 1.76
CA SER A 350 43.32 -23.29 2.97
C SER A 350 44.43 -24.32 2.87
N ASP A 351 45.67 -23.87 3.05
CA ASP A 351 46.84 -24.73 3.18
C ASP A 351 47.01 -25.14 4.64
N TRP A 352 47.10 -26.44 4.88
CA TRP A 352 47.28 -27.00 6.20
C TRP A 352 48.52 -27.90 6.24
N ALA A 353 49.51 -27.48 7.01
CA ALA A 353 50.74 -28.25 7.17
C ALA A 353 50.53 -29.41 8.15
N PHE A 354 51.05 -30.59 7.80
CA PHE A 354 51.04 -31.78 8.63
C PHE A 354 52.45 -32.37 8.71
N ALA A 355 52.84 -32.84 9.89
CA ALA A 355 54.13 -33.49 10.10
C ALA A 355 53.94 -34.71 10.98
N VAL A 356 53.74 -35.85 10.33
CA VAL A 356 53.37 -37.09 11.00
C VAL A 356 54.55 -38.03 10.97
N ASN A 357 55.21 -38.17 12.12
CA ASN A 357 56.48 -38.85 12.26
C ASN A 357 56.33 -40.19 12.99
N THR A 358 57.00 -41.23 12.50
CA THR A 358 57.16 -42.54 13.14
C THR A 358 55.87 -43.30 13.41
N LEU A 359 54.87 -43.18 12.51
CA LEU A 359 53.64 -43.96 12.64
C LEU A 359 53.92 -45.45 12.46
N THR A 360 53.78 -46.21 13.54
CA THR A 360 53.85 -47.68 13.54
C THR A 360 52.48 -48.27 13.33
N GLY A 361 52.36 -49.25 12.42
CA GLY A 361 51.09 -49.83 11.97
C GLY A 361 49.99 -49.88 13.04
N THR A 362 48.88 -49.18 12.74
CA THR A 362 47.68 -48.83 13.57
C THR A 362 47.68 -47.50 14.34
N SER A 363 48.76 -46.71 14.34
CA SER A 363 48.72 -45.34 14.91
C SER A 363 48.08 -44.34 13.95
N SER A 364 47.17 -43.50 14.45
CA SER A 364 46.59 -42.34 13.75
C SER A 364 46.94 -41.04 14.47
N GLU A 365 47.04 -39.96 13.71
CA GLU A 365 46.96 -38.60 14.22
C GLU A 365 45.67 -37.97 13.71
N THR A 366 44.88 -37.42 14.64
CA THR A 366 43.61 -36.76 14.33
C THR A 366 43.72 -35.29 14.66
N PHE A 367 43.23 -34.46 13.75
CA PHE A 367 43.20 -33.02 13.84
C PHE A 367 41.77 -32.55 13.67
N THR A 368 41.35 -31.57 14.47
CA THR A 368 40.02 -30.96 14.37
C THR A 368 40.18 -29.51 13.98
N ILE A 369 39.36 -29.03 13.04
CA ILE A 369 39.48 -27.71 12.44
C ILE A 369 38.08 -27.08 12.36
N GLU A 370 37.91 -25.88 12.91
CA GLU A 370 36.70 -25.08 12.71
C GLU A 370 36.75 -24.40 11.33
N ALA A 371 35.80 -24.74 10.46
CA ALA A 371 35.77 -24.24 9.08
C ALA A 371 34.36 -24.20 8.51
N THR A 372 34.19 -23.46 7.42
CA THR A 372 32.95 -23.40 6.65
C THR A 372 33.17 -23.81 5.22
N SER A 373 32.28 -24.68 4.72
CA SER A 373 32.15 -25.01 3.30
C SER A 373 30.69 -24.84 2.88
N LEU A 374 30.37 -23.76 2.15
CA LEU A 374 29.00 -23.41 1.73
C LEU A 374 28.54 -24.15 0.47
N THR A 375 29.46 -24.35 -0.48
CA THR A 375 29.20 -25.01 -1.78
C THR A 375 29.64 -26.46 -1.82
N GLY A 376 30.27 -26.94 -0.73
CA GLY A 376 30.88 -28.25 -0.62
C GLY A 376 32.38 -28.24 -0.89
N LEU A 377 33.08 -29.22 -0.31
CA LEU A 377 34.52 -29.40 -0.49
C LEU A 377 34.83 -29.97 -1.87
N ASP A 378 35.60 -29.25 -2.69
CA ASP A 378 35.79 -29.56 -4.10
C ASP A 378 37.02 -30.42 -4.37
N GLN A 379 38.13 -30.12 -3.71
CA GLN A 379 39.43 -30.72 -4.05
C GLN A 379 40.35 -30.77 -2.84
N LEU A 380 41.10 -31.87 -2.74
CA LEU A 380 42.26 -32.00 -1.87
C LEU A 380 43.52 -32.10 -2.73
N ASP A 381 44.45 -31.15 -2.57
CA ASP A 381 45.81 -31.28 -3.05
C ASP A 381 46.73 -31.72 -1.92
N VAL A 382 47.57 -32.71 -2.18
CA VAL A 382 48.53 -33.23 -1.22
C VAL A 382 49.93 -33.05 -1.77
N SER A 383 50.81 -32.43 -0.98
CA SER A 383 52.24 -32.36 -1.24
C SER A 383 53.00 -32.84 -0.01
N MET A 384 53.61 -34.02 -0.09
CA MET A 384 54.29 -34.66 1.03
C MET A 384 55.73 -35.04 0.72
N ALA A 385 56.61 -34.92 1.70
CA ALA A 385 57.91 -35.55 1.74
C ALA A 385 57.79 -36.87 2.53
N TYR A 386 58.14 -37.97 1.86
CA TYR A 386 58.17 -39.30 2.44
C TYR A 386 59.61 -39.68 2.83
N SER A 387 59.80 -40.16 4.07
CA SER A 387 61.04 -40.79 4.50
C SER A 387 60.78 -42.12 5.19
N ALA A 388 61.56 -43.14 4.81
CA ALA A 388 61.39 -44.49 5.33
C ALA A 388 62.14 -44.63 6.66
N SER A 389 61.45 -45.03 7.74
CA SER A 389 62.11 -45.25 9.03
C SER A 389 62.36 -46.73 9.36
N ALA A 390 61.43 -47.64 9.03
CA ALA A 390 61.65 -49.10 9.09
C ALA A 390 60.54 -49.92 8.38
N GLY A 391 60.85 -51.11 7.88
CA GLY A 391 59.85 -52.21 7.81
C GLY A 391 58.91 -52.33 6.60
N GLY A 392 59.16 -51.64 5.49
CA GLY A 392 58.47 -51.95 4.22
C GLY A 392 57.17 -51.19 3.96
N SER A 393 56.93 -50.10 4.70
CA SER A 393 55.92 -49.11 4.31
C SER A 393 56.41 -48.30 3.09
N TRP A 394 55.48 -47.80 2.29
CA TRP A 394 55.68 -47.00 1.08
C TRP A 394 54.97 -45.65 1.17
N ALA A 395 55.31 -44.72 0.28
CA ALA A 395 54.66 -43.41 0.24
C ALA A 395 53.13 -43.53 0.07
N GLY A 396 52.67 -44.49 -0.73
CA GLY A 396 51.27 -44.80 -1.00
C GLY A 396 50.52 -45.50 0.14
N ASP A 397 51.19 -45.82 1.26
CA ASP A 397 50.49 -46.38 2.42
C ASP A 397 49.83 -45.28 3.25
N LEU A 398 50.01 -43.99 2.94
CA LEU A 398 49.31 -42.92 3.66
C LEU A 398 47.80 -43.13 3.52
N LEU A 399 47.07 -43.02 4.62
CA LEU A 399 45.62 -43.04 4.63
C LEU A 399 45.13 -41.74 5.26
N ILE A 400 44.27 -41.00 4.53
CA ILE A 400 43.70 -39.74 4.99
C ILE A 400 42.18 -39.91 5.12
N GLY A 401 41.62 -39.64 6.30
CA GLY A 401 40.19 -39.54 6.55
C GLY A 401 39.74 -38.09 6.71
N ILE A 402 38.63 -37.70 6.08
CA ILE A 402 38.03 -36.36 6.22
C ILE A 402 36.57 -36.53 6.62
N CYS A 403 36.16 -35.89 7.71
CA CYS A 403 34.77 -35.85 8.17
C CYS A 403 34.24 -34.40 8.24
N ASP A 404 33.03 -34.19 7.72
CA ASP A 404 32.31 -32.93 7.83
C ASP A 404 31.56 -32.79 9.18
N PRO A 405 31.08 -31.58 9.55
CA PRO A 405 30.35 -31.35 10.79
C PRO A 405 29.00 -32.09 10.86
N ASN A 406 28.47 -32.52 9.71
CA ASN A 406 27.21 -33.26 9.61
C ASN A 406 27.41 -34.78 9.82
N GLY A 407 28.66 -35.23 9.96
CA GLY A 407 29.02 -36.63 10.23
C GLY A 407 29.27 -37.46 8.97
N SER A 408 29.35 -36.85 7.79
CA SER A 408 29.76 -37.54 6.57
C SER A 408 31.28 -37.66 6.52
N CYS A 409 31.80 -38.87 6.31
CA CYS A 409 33.23 -39.13 6.28
C CYS A 409 33.68 -39.85 5.00
N ILE A 410 34.83 -39.45 4.48
CA ILE A 410 35.53 -40.11 3.37
C ILE A 410 36.94 -40.55 3.76
N GLU A 411 37.49 -41.52 3.05
CA GLU A 411 38.90 -41.94 3.17
C GLU A 411 39.62 -41.98 1.81
N ILE A 412 40.91 -41.67 1.82
CA ILE A 412 41.77 -41.54 0.65
C ILE A 412 43.06 -42.32 0.91
N GLY A 413 43.39 -43.25 0.01
CA GLY A 413 44.61 -44.04 0.08
C GLY A 413 44.54 -45.24 1.03
N GLY A 414 45.69 -45.59 1.60
CA GLY A 414 45.91 -46.81 2.37
C GLY A 414 46.22 -48.04 1.52
N TYR A 415 46.72 -49.10 2.16
CA TYR A 415 47.06 -50.36 1.50
C TYR A 415 46.20 -51.53 1.98
N ASP A 416 46.27 -51.87 3.26
CA ASP A 416 45.54 -53.00 3.86
C ASP A 416 44.79 -52.62 5.16
N LEU A 417 44.73 -51.32 5.45
CA LEU A 417 43.98 -50.72 6.55
C LEU A 417 42.96 -49.72 6.00
N THR A 418 41.78 -49.66 6.62
CA THR A 418 40.66 -48.76 6.28
C THR A 418 40.12 -48.14 7.58
N LEU A 419 39.61 -46.91 7.51
CA LEU A 419 38.92 -46.22 8.61
C LEU A 419 37.43 -46.62 8.66
N GLY A 420 36.94 -47.30 7.63
CA GLY A 420 35.52 -47.65 7.48
C GLY A 420 34.67 -46.50 6.94
N TYR A 421 35.31 -45.48 6.35
CA TYR A 421 34.65 -44.36 5.70
C TYR A 421 34.35 -44.66 4.22
N THR A 422 33.70 -43.72 3.53
CA THR A 422 33.47 -43.85 2.09
C THR A 422 34.79 -43.67 1.34
N ILE A 423 35.22 -44.67 0.59
CA ILE A 423 36.48 -44.59 -0.18
C ILE A 423 36.31 -43.57 -1.31
N ALA A 424 37.10 -42.49 -1.26
CA ALA A 424 37.12 -41.46 -2.28
C ALA A 424 38.08 -41.79 -3.44
N SER A 425 39.32 -42.19 -3.13
CA SER A 425 40.31 -42.61 -4.12
C SER A 425 41.50 -43.34 -3.51
N ASP A 426 42.18 -44.19 -4.30
CA ASP A 426 43.50 -44.72 -3.98
C ASP A 426 44.62 -43.75 -4.42
N TRP A 427 45.82 -43.87 -3.84
CA TRP A 427 46.98 -43.12 -4.32
C TRP A 427 47.48 -43.64 -5.69
N PRO A 428 48.16 -42.80 -6.49
CA PRO A 428 48.76 -43.23 -7.75
C PRO A 428 49.72 -44.41 -7.55
N SER A 429 49.72 -45.37 -8.47
CA SER A 429 50.60 -46.55 -8.39
C SER A 429 52.10 -46.22 -8.31
N GLY A 430 52.51 -45.03 -8.77
CA GLY A 430 53.88 -44.52 -8.63
C GLY A 430 54.30 -44.20 -7.19
N TRP A 431 53.37 -44.20 -6.23
CA TRP A 431 53.63 -44.01 -4.81
C TRP A 431 53.90 -45.34 -4.07
N ASN A 432 53.69 -46.48 -4.73
CA ASN A 432 53.94 -47.82 -4.18
C ASN A 432 55.43 -48.19 -4.30
N VAL A 433 56.28 -47.32 -3.78
CA VAL A 433 57.74 -47.45 -3.81
C VAL A 433 58.31 -47.07 -2.44
N ASP A 434 59.45 -47.65 -2.11
CA ASP A 434 60.21 -47.38 -0.88
C ASP A 434 61.20 -46.22 -1.02
N THR A 435 61.10 -45.45 -2.12
CA THR A 435 62.03 -44.37 -2.44
C THR A 435 61.65 -43.10 -1.69
N GLU A 436 62.57 -42.58 -0.88
CA GLU A 436 62.42 -41.27 -0.23
C GLU A 436 62.33 -40.16 -1.27
N GLY A 437 61.45 -39.18 -1.03
CA GLY A 437 61.24 -38.10 -1.98
C GLY A 437 59.95 -37.32 -1.73
N THR A 438 59.68 -36.38 -2.62
CA THR A 438 58.46 -35.58 -2.60
C THR A 438 57.42 -36.16 -3.54
N TYR A 439 56.21 -36.32 -3.03
CA TYR A 439 55.06 -36.89 -3.71
C TYR A 439 53.93 -35.88 -3.70
N THR A 440 53.32 -35.64 -4.86
CA THR A 440 52.23 -34.68 -5.03
C THR A 440 51.06 -35.31 -5.78
N HIS A 441 49.84 -35.11 -5.30
CA HIS A 441 48.64 -35.59 -5.99
C HIS A 441 47.42 -34.75 -5.64
N SER A 442 46.45 -34.73 -6.56
CA SER A 442 45.19 -33.97 -6.43
C SER A 442 44.03 -34.94 -6.50
N VAL A 443 43.08 -34.82 -5.56
CA VAL A 443 41.89 -35.67 -5.46
C VAL A 443 40.66 -34.79 -5.60
N ASP A 444 39.78 -35.12 -6.55
CA ASP A 444 38.47 -34.47 -6.72
C ASP A 444 37.49 -35.01 -5.68
N LEU A 445 36.93 -34.11 -4.86
CA LEU A 445 36.03 -34.41 -3.76
C LEU A 445 34.59 -33.92 -4.00
N SER A 446 34.35 -33.21 -5.11
CA SER A 446 33.07 -32.54 -5.41
C SER A 446 31.85 -33.46 -5.39
N SER A 447 32.02 -34.75 -5.72
CA SER A 447 30.93 -35.73 -5.74
C SER A 447 30.54 -36.29 -4.37
N PHE A 448 31.32 -36.05 -3.33
CA PHE A 448 31.10 -36.65 -2.01
C PHE A 448 30.20 -35.81 -1.10
N GLY A 449 29.91 -34.55 -1.48
CA GLY A 449 28.92 -33.72 -0.81
C GLY A 449 29.26 -33.40 0.64
N LEU A 450 30.55 -33.28 0.96
CA LEU A 450 31.00 -32.83 2.28
C LEU A 450 30.72 -31.33 2.40
N THR A 451 29.89 -30.92 3.36
CA THR A 451 29.47 -29.52 3.52
C THR A 451 29.31 -29.14 4.99
N GLY A 452 29.14 -27.84 5.25
CA GLY A 452 28.69 -27.33 6.54
C GLY A 452 29.67 -26.36 7.20
N ALA A 453 29.16 -25.66 8.21
CA ALA A 453 29.93 -24.81 9.12
C ALA A 453 30.07 -25.51 10.48
N GLY A 454 31.30 -25.60 10.99
CA GLY A 454 31.60 -26.17 12.30
C GLY A 454 32.88 -26.99 12.30
N VAL A 455 32.99 -27.94 13.25
CA VAL A 455 34.19 -28.79 13.42
C VAL A 455 34.27 -29.83 12.31
N TRP A 456 35.28 -29.70 11.45
CA TRP A 456 35.76 -30.73 10.55
C TRP A 456 36.84 -31.57 11.23
N THR A 457 36.89 -32.86 10.92
CA THR A 457 37.91 -33.77 11.45
C THR A 457 38.74 -34.36 10.32
N LEU A 458 40.06 -34.28 10.46
CA LEU A 458 41.04 -34.84 9.55
C LEU A 458 41.87 -35.89 10.29
N GLU A 459 41.97 -37.09 9.73
CA GLU A 459 42.72 -38.20 10.32
C GLU A 459 43.81 -38.66 9.34
N VAL A 460 45.05 -38.75 9.80
CA VAL A 460 46.19 -39.21 8.99
C VAL A 460 46.78 -40.46 9.63
N VAL A 461 46.84 -41.55 8.86
CA VAL A 461 47.18 -42.89 9.35
C VAL A 461 48.19 -43.57 8.44
N ASN A 462 49.04 -44.42 9.03
CA ASN A 462 49.79 -45.40 8.26
C ASN A 462 48.85 -46.54 7.88
N GLY A 463 48.42 -46.56 6.63
CA GLY A 463 47.50 -47.53 6.04
C GLY A 463 48.10 -48.92 5.81
N TYR A 464 49.29 -49.20 6.36
CA TYR A 464 49.91 -50.52 6.38
C TYR A 464 49.87 -51.16 7.78
N SER A 465 49.22 -52.32 7.88
CA SER A 465 48.86 -52.98 9.14
C SER A 465 50.03 -53.65 9.89
N SER A 466 51.23 -53.69 9.30
CA SER A 466 52.39 -54.34 9.90
C SER A 466 53.01 -53.50 11.03
N THR A 467 52.91 -54.03 12.26
CA THR A 467 53.42 -53.41 13.50
C THR A 467 54.93 -53.17 13.55
N GLY A 468 55.70 -53.75 12.63
CA GLY A 468 57.15 -53.54 12.51
C GLY A 468 57.56 -52.42 11.54
N SER A 469 56.58 -51.81 10.86
CA SER A 469 56.80 -50.82 9.81
C SER A 469 56.51 -49.42 10.32
N SER A 470 57.38 -48.48 9.97
CA SER A 470 57.23 -47.06 10.27
C SER A 470 57.70 -46.23 9.10
N ALA A 471 57.02 -45.11 8.91
CA ALA A 471 57.33 -44.09 7.92
C ALA A 471 57.04 -42.71 8.51
N ASN A 472 57.66 -41.69 7.91
CA ASN A 472 57.31 -40.30 8.18
C ASN A 472 56.75 -39.65 6.91
N TRP A 473 55.68 -38.89 7.09
CA TRP A 473 55.10 -38.03 6.07
C TRP A 473 55.05 -36.60 6.61
N ASP A 474 55.73 -35.68 5.92
CA ASP A 474 55.78 -34.27 6.27
C ASP A 474 55.39 -33.44 5.04
N GLY A 475 54.35 -32.62 5.13
CA GLY A 475 53.78 -32.00 3.95
C GLY A 475 52.69 -30.97 4.21
N THR A 476 52.01 -30.60 3.14
CA THR A 476 50.88 -29.68 3.14
C THR A 476 49.69 -30.34 2.43
N LEU A 477 48.52 -30.19 3.04
CA LEU A 477 47.22 -30.48 2.45
C LEU A 477 46.56 -29.16 2.09
N SER A 478 46.18 -28.96 0.84
CA SER A 478 45.44 -27.78 0.40
C SER A 478 44.01 -28.19 0.07
N LEU A 479 43.05 -27.60 0.76
CA LEU A 479 41.63 -27.88 0.58
C LEU A 479 40.95 -26.71 -0.14
N THR A 480 40.27 -26.99 -1.25
CA THR A 480 39.52 -25.99 -2.03
C THR A 480 38.05 -25.96 -1.61
N ASN A 481 37.47 -24.76 -1.52
CA ASN A 481 36.19 -24.44 -0.87
C ASN A 481 36.16 -24.77 0.63
N PHE A 482 37.28 -24.54 1.30
CA PHE A 482 37.42 -24.72 2.75
C PHE A 482 37.91 -23.42 3.37
N CYS A 483 36.99 -22.67 4.01
CA CYS A 483 37.28 -21.35 4.56
C CYS A 483 37.50 -21.50 6.08
N LEU A 484 38.71 -21.19 6.56
CA LEU A 484 39.03 -21.19 7.99
C LEU A 484 38.49 -19.91 8.64
N GLY A 485 37.87 -20.03 9.81
CA GLY A 485 37.57 -18.85 10.64
C GLY A 485 36.32 -18.05 10.31
N LEU A 486 35.29 -18.67 9.73
CA LEU A 486 33.92 -18.12 9.78
C LEU A 486 33.10 -18.86 10.86
N PRO A 487 33.23 -18.53 12.16
CA PRO A 487 32.05 -18.66 13.00
C PRO A 487 31.07 -17.59 12.53
N GLY A 488 29.82 -17.94 12.25
CA GLY A 488 28.77 -16.91 12.36
C GLY A 488 28.95 -16.30 13.75
N GLU A 489 29.13 -14.98 13.84
CA GLU A 489 29.33 -14.37 15.15
C GLU A 489 28.14 -14.73 16.04
N ASP A 490 28.43 -15.11 17.29
CA ASP A 490 27.42 -15.23 18.31
C ASP A 490 26.87 -13.82 18.58
N VAL A 491 25.78 -13.46 17.90
CA VAL A 491 25.09 -12.19 18.11
C VAL A 491 24.19 -12.38 19.32
N GLU A 492 24.63 -11.84 20.45
CA GLU A 492 23.82 -11.73 21.66
C GLU A 492 22.65 -10.76 21.44
N GLY A 493 21.43 -11.17 21.75
CA GLY A 493 20.25 -10.30 21.70
C GLY A 493 18.93 -11.03 21.92
N CYS A 494 17.84 -10.27 22.06
CA CYS A 494 16.52 -10.86 22.28
C CYS A 494 16.04 -11.70 21.08
N MET A 495 15.83 -13.00 21.30
CA MET A 495 15.36 -13.93 20.26
C MET A 495 13.83 -14.12 20.22
N ASN A 496 13.08 -13.45 21.11
CA ASN A 496 11.63 -13.61 21.17
C ASN A 496 10.92 -12.68 20.18
N THR A 497 10.24 -13.24 19.19
CA THR A 497 9.55 -12.51 18.12
C THR A 497 8.38 -11.63 18.59
N THR A 498 7.97 -11.74 19.85
CA THR A 498 6.91 -10.90 20.46
C THR A 498 7.46 -9.77 21.34
N ALA A 499 8.78 -9.69 21.50
CA ALA A 499 9.43 -8.61 22.24
C ALA A 499 9.62 -7.38 21.37
N CYS A 500 9.57 -6.19 21.97
CA CYS A 500 9.76 -4.91 21.28
C CYS A 500 11.18 -4.71 20.77
N ASN A 501 12.18 -5.37 21.35
CA ASN A 501 13.59 -5.32 20.94
C ASN A 501 14.06 -6.65 20.31
N PHE A 502 13.16 -7.37 19.63
CA PHE A 502 13.51 -8.58 18.90
C PHE A 502 14.66 -8.30 17.92
N ASN A 503 15.69 -9.15 17.91
CA ASN A 503 16.81 -9.08 16.98
C ASN A 503 16.80 -10.32 16.06
N VAL A 504 16.50 -10.11 14.79
CA VAL A 504 16.46 -11.17 13.78
C VAL A 504 17.83 -11.82 13.52
N ALA A 505 18.92 -11.11 13.83
CA ALA A 505 20.28 -11.61 13.68
C ALA A 505 20.82 -12.31 14.94
N ALA A 506 20.09 -12.27 16.08
CA ALA A 506 20.56 -12.88 17.32
C ALA A 506 20.63 -14.41 17.23
N THR A 507 21.79 -14.97 17.59
CA THR A 507 22.04 -16.42 17.63
C THR A 507 22.15 -16.93 19.07
N ILE A 508 22.30 -16.02 20.06
CA ILE A 508 22.29 -16.30 21.50
C ILE A 508 21.32 -15.34 22.20
N ASP A 509 20.39 -15.88 22.99
CA ASP A 509 19.49 -15.09 23.84
C ASP A 509 20.25 -14.56 25.07
N ASP A 510 20.34 -13.25 25.20
CA ASP A 510 21.00 -12.55 26.30
C ASP A 510 20.03 -12.17 27.44
N ASN A 511 18.77 -12.60 27.35
CA ASN A 511 17.67 -12.22 28.24
C ASN A 511 17.34 -10.71 28.26
N SER A 512 17.69 -9.96 27.21
CA SER A 512 17.38 -8.53 27.11
C SER A 512 15.95 -8.21 26.65
N CYS A 513 15.10 -9.21 26.41
CA CYS A 513 13.77 -9.03 25.82
C CYS A 513 12.86 -8.06 26.61
N LEU A 514 12.41 -7.00 25.93
CA LEU A 514 11.45 -6.01 26.40
C LEU A 514 10.06 -6.32 25.86
N PHE A 515 9.03 -6.26 26.70
CA PHE A 515 7.64 -6.51 26.28
C PHE A 515 6.78 -5.31 26.63
N ALA A 516 6.01 -4.82 25.66
CA ALA A 516 4.97 -3.84 25.91
C ALA A 516 3.87 -4.46 26.79
N ALA A 517 3.36 -3.69 27.75
CA ALA A 517 2.29 -4.11 28.65
C ALA A 517 1.23 -3.00 28.77
N GLY A 518 -0.03 -3.38 28.96
CA GLY A 518 -1.11 -2.40 29.07
C GLY A 518 -1.36 -1.66 27.74
N CYS A 519 -1.23 -0.35 27.77
CA CYS A 519 -1.40 0.61 26.67
C CYS A 519 -0.14 0.78 25.81
N ASP A 520 1.02 0.31 26.30
CA ASP A 520 2.30 0.45 25.60
C ASP A 520 2.27 -0.21 24.22
N THR A 521 3.07 0.34 23.30
CA THR A 521 3.29 -0.25 21.98
C THR A 521 4.78 -0.48 21.73
N CYS A 522 5.11 -1.34 20.75
CA CYS A 522 6.49 -1.54 20.34
C CYS A 522 6.86 -0.59 19.20
N SER A 523 8.08 -0.05 19.21
CA SER A 523 8.57 0.84 18.14
C SER A 523 8.75 0.16 16.78
N GLY A 524 8.70 -1.18 16.72
CA GLY A 524 8.65 -1.97 15.48
C GLY A 524 9.99 -2.33 14.83
N ALA A 525 11.13 -1.98 15.43
CA ALA A 525 12.45 -2.36 14.92
C ALA A 525 12.79 -3.82 15.24
N THR A 526 13.39 -4.54 14.28
CA THR A 526 13.74 -5.97 14.39
C THR A 526 15.25 -6.23 14.42
N ASP A 527 16.05 -5.19 14.64
CA ASP A 527 17.53 -5.22 14.67
C ASP A 527 18.09 -5.19 16.11
N GLY A 528 17.23 -5.41 17.11
CA GLY A 528 17.59 -5.32 18.54
C GLY A 528 17.53 -3.91 19.13
N THR A 529 17.30 -2.86 18.32
CA THR A 529 17.21 -1.46 18.82
C THR A 529 15.81 -1.05 19.25
N GLY A 530 14.81 -1.90 19.01
CA GLY A 530 13.42 -1.60 19.31
C GLY A 530 13.19 -1.34 20.80
N SER A 531 12.19 -0.52 21.10
CA SER A 531 11.89 -0.06 22.46
C SER A 531 10.39 -0.07 22.73
N VAL A 532 10.04 -0.02 24.01
CA VAL A 532 8.66 0.18 24.45
C VAL A 532 8.34 1.67 24.32
N VAL A 533 7.26 1.97 23.60
CA VAL A 533 6.67 3.30 23.50
C VAL A 533 5.55 3.37 24.54
N ASP A 534 5.70 4.29 25.49
CA ASP A 534 4.72 4.57 26.54
C ASP A 534 3.40 5.01 25.89
N GLY A 535 2.28 4.50 26.40
CA GLY A 535 0.94 4.80 25.91
C GLY A 535 -0.02 5.33 26.99
N ASP A 536 0.53 5.70 28.16
CA ASP A 536 -0.13 6.35 29.29
C ASP A 536 0.83 7.40 29.86
N ASP A 537 0.91 8.55 29.16
CA ASP A 537 1.91 9.60 29.37
C ASP A 537 1.87 10.17 30.81
N ASP A 538 0.70 10.19 31.45
CA ASP A 538 0.50 10.76 32.79
C ASP A 538 0.40 9.70 33.91
N ASN A 539 0.39 8.41 33.54
CA ASN A 539 0.36 7.24 34.42
C ASN A 539 -0.90 7.20 35.33
N ASP A 540 -2.02 7.72 34.88
CA ASP A 540 -3.29 7.68 35.60
C ASP A 540 -4.06 6.35 35.41
N GLY A 541 -3.60 5.52 34.46
CA GLY A 541 -4.15 4.21 34.14
C GLY A 541 -5.16 4.20 33.00
N VAL A 542 -5.35 5.31 32.29
CA VAL A 542 -6.11 5.44 31.04
C VAL A 542 -5.13 5.64 29.89
N CYS A 543 -5.32 4.90 28.78
CA CYS A 543 -4.42 5.07 27.63
C CYS A 543 -4.63 6.44 26.98
N ASP A 544 -3.58 7.08 26.44
CA ASP A 544 -3.67 8.37 25.76
C ASP A 544 -4.75 8.42 24.67
N ALA A 545 -4.95 7.29 23.97
CA ALA A 545 -5.95 7.16 22.91
C ALA A 545 -7.40 7.14 23.42
N ASP A 546 -7.59 6.80 24.70
CA ASP A 546 -8.87 6.71 25.39
C ASP A 546 -9.13 7.93 26.30
N GLU A 547 -8.20 8.89 26.34
CA GLU A 547 -8.32 10.06 27.19
C GLU A 547 -9.38 11.06 26.71
N ILE A 548 -10.16 11.57 27.67
CA ILE A 548 -11.12 12.65 27.48
C ILE A 548 -10.64 13.85 28.30
N SER A 549 -10.11 14.87 27.63
CA SER A 549 -9.65 16.10 28.29
C SER A 549 -10.83 16.96 28.76
N GLY A 550 -10.81 17.39 30.03
CA GLY A 550 -11.85 18.25 30.60
C GLY A 550 -11.65 18.58 32.08
N CYS A 551 -12.42 19.53 32.60
CA CYS A 551 -12.30 19.89 34.01
C CYS A 551 -12.85 18.78 34.91
N GLN A 552 -12.00 18.23 35.79
CA GLN A 552 -12.36 17.16 36.73
C GLN A 552 -12.84 17.66 38.11
N ASP A 553 -12.89 18.98 38.33
CA ASP A 553 -13.37 19.56 39.59
C ASP A 553 -14.89 19.74 39.57
N ALA A 554 -15.61 18.98 40.41
CA ALA A 554 -17.06 19.03 40.54
C ALA A 554 -17.63 20.40 40.97
N LEU A 555 -16.79 21.33 41.44
CA LEU A 555 -17.17 22.70 41.80
C LEU A 555 -17.04 23.70 40.63
N ALA A 556 -16.47 23.27 39.50
CA ALA A 556 -16.36 24.10 38.31
C ALA A 556 -17.64 24.05 37.46
N CYS A 557 -17.94 25.15 36.79
CA CYS A 557 -19.09 25.28 35.89
C CYS A 557 -18.97 24.45 34.62
N ASN A 558 -17.75 24.12 34.20
CA ASN A 558 -17.47 23.27 33.05
C ASN A 558 -16.97 21.88 33.48
N TYR A 559 -17.34 21.41 34.68
CA TYR A 559 -17.04 20.06 35.14
C TYR A 559 -17.54 19.01 34.14
N ASN A 560 -16.66 18.07 33.78
CA ASN A 560 -16.97 16.92 32.97
C ASN A 560 -16.70 15.65 33.77
N ALA A 561 -17.75 14.88 34.08
CA ALA A 561 -17.63 13.64 34.85
C ALA A 561 -16.95 12.50 34.08
N ASP A 562 -16.88 12.62 32.75
CA ASP A 562 -16.22 11.64 31.89
C ASP A 562 -14.78 12.07 31.54
N ALA A 563 -14.29 13.20 32.08
CA ALA A 563 -12.92 13.63 31.84
C ALA A 563 -11.92 12.74 32.57
N THR A 564 -10.99 12.18 31.82
CA THR A 564 -9.87 11.38 32.34
C THR A 564 -8.57 12.18 32.31
N ASP A 565 -8.45 13.19 31.45
CA ASP A 565 -7.32 14.13 31.42
C ASP A 565 -7.72 15.52 31.94
N ALA A 566 -6.79 16.19 32.65
CA ALA A 566 -7.04 17.42 33.39
C ALA A 566 -7.05 18.67 32.48
N GLY A 567 -8.25 19.12 32.13
CA GLY A 567 -8.48 20.35 31.38
C GLY A 567 -8.72 21.60 32.25
N ASP A 568 -8.79 22.77 31.60
CA ASP A 568 -9.04 24.05 32.27
C ASP A 568 -10.40 24.10 32.99
N CYS A 569 -10.40 24.47 34.28
CA CYS A 569 -11.61 24.63 35.10
C CYS A 569 -12.05 26.10 35.20
N THR A 570 -13.34 26.34 34.93
CA THR A 570 -13.98 27.66 35.07
C THR A 570 -14.92 27.65 36.25
N TYR A 571 -14.77 28.59 37.18
CA TYR A 571 -15.55 28.67 38.41
C TYR A 571 -16.54 29.84 38.37
N PRO A 572 -17.65 29.76 39.13
CA PRO A 572 -18.57 30.88 39.26
C PRO A 572 -17.93 32.03 40.05
N LEU A 573 -18.45 33.24 39.87
CA LEU A 573 -18.07 34.39 40.68
C LEU A 573 -18.59 34.22 42.11
N ALA A 574 -17.90 34.82 43.10
CA ALA A 574 -18.33 34.78 44.49
C ALA A 574 -19.77 35.30 44.63
N ASP A 575 -20.61 34.55 45.34
CA ASP A 575 -22.05 34.79 45.56
C ASP A 575 -22.95 34.61 44.32
N PHE A 576 -22.44 34.00 43.25
CA PHE A 576 -23.20 33.61 42.05
C PHE A 576 -23.14 32.10 41.78
N ASP A 577 -24.17 31.56 41.15
CA ASP A 577 -24.12 30.22 40.53
C ASP A 577 -23.44 30.25 39.14
N CYS A 578 -23.32 29.08 38.52
CA CYS A 578 -22.67 28.92 37.21
C CYS A 578 -23.43 29.51 36.02
N ASP A 579 -24.72 29.85 36.22
CA ASP A 579 -25.54 30.56 35.24
C ASP A 579 -25.53 32.08 35.48
N GLY A 580 -24.83 32.54 36.52
CA GLY A 580 -24.69 33.95 36.88
C GLY A 580 -25.84 34.50 37.72
N ASN A 581 -26.59 33.65 38.43
CA ASN A 581 -27.64 34.06 39.36
C ASN A 581 -27.08 34.25 40.77
N ALA A 582 -27.54 35.28 41.49
CA ALA A 582 -27.10 35.54 42.86
C ALA A 582 -27.67 34.49 43.85
N LEU A 583 -26.81 33.95 44.71
CA LEU A 583 -27.19 32.97 45.73
C LEU A 583 -27.71 33.69 47.01
N GLY A 584 -28.96 34.15 46.97
CA GLY A 584 -29.72 34.71 48.10
C GLY A 584 -29.68 36.24 48.22
N CYS A 585 -30.83 36.86 48.51
CA CYS A 585 -30.94 38.31 48.76
C CYS A 585 -31.15 38.58 50.25
N ALA A 586 -30.38 39.49 50.84
CA ALA A 586 -30.54 39.90 52.23
C ALA A 586 -31.76 40.82 52.42
N GLU A 587 -32.33 41.30 51.32
CA GLU A 587 -33.45 42.21 51.20
C GLU A 587 -34.81 41.50 51.33
N ASP A 588 -34.89 40.17 51.13
CA ASP A 588 -36.07 39.34 51.47
C ASP A 588 -36.03 38.98 52.97
N ILE A 589 -36.39 39.97 53.78
CA ILE A 589 -36.35 39.90 55.23
C ILE A 589 -37.29 38.81 55.76
N ASN A 590 -38.41 38.55 55.07
CA ASN A 590 -39.41 37.59 55.51
C ASN A 590 -39.18 36.16 54.96
N ASN A 591 -38.20 35.98 54.08
CA ASN A 591 -37.79 34.72 53.43
C ASN A 591 -38.94 34.06 52.66
N ASN A 592 -39.73 34.84 51.91
CA ASN A 592 -40.78 34.29 51.03
C ASN A 592 -40.36 34.14 49.56
N GLY A 593 -39.11 34.45 49.23
CA GLY A 593 -38.54 34.40 47.89
C GLY A 593 -38.80 35.65 47.05
N THR A 594 -39.26 36.76 47.64
CA THR A 594 -39.49 38.01 46.90
C THR A 594 -39.22 39.23 47.75
N VAL A 595 -38.54 40.23 47.21
CA VAL A 595 -38.35 41.52 47.91
C VAL A 595 -39.58 42.38 47.67
N GLU A 596 -40.57 42.31 48.57
CA GLU A 596 -41.86 42.96 48.35
C GLU A 596 -42.25 43.95 49.45
N VAL A 597 -43.47 44.47 49.38
CA VAL A 597 -43.97 45.44 50.36
C VAL A 597 -43.97 44.87 51.78
N ALA A 598 -44.12 43.55 51.93
CA ALA A 598 -44.06 42.88 53.22
C ALA A 598 -42.70 43.10 53.91
N ASP A 599 -41.60 42.97 53.17
CA ASP A 599 -40.24 43.18 53.65
C ASP A 599 -39.98 44.65 53.97
N LEU A 600 -40.47 45.56 53.12
CA LEU A 600 -40.37 46.99 53.37
C LEU A 600 -41.06 47.38 54.69
N LEU A 601 -42.20 46.75 55.01
CA LEU A 601 -42.93 47.01 56.25
C LEU A 601 -42.17 46.51 57.48
N ILE A 602 -41.44 45.39 57.35
CA ILE A 602 -40.58 44.89 58.42
C ILE A 602 -39.39 45.85 58.60
N LEU A 603 -38.76 46.26 57.49
CA LEU A 603 -37.65 47.20 57.51
C LEU A 603 -38.03 48.57 58.12
N LEU A 604 -39.19 49.12 57.74
CA LEU A 604 -39.67 50.38 58.30
C LEU A 604 -40.12 50.26 59.76
N GLY A 605 -40.51 49.06 60.19
CA GLY A 605 -40.85 48.76 61.58
C GLY A 605 -39.65 48.94 62.52
N ASP A 606 -38.46 48.59 62.05
CA ASP A 606 -37.21 48.68 62.81
C ASP A 606 -36.40 49.95 62.48
N PHE A 607 -36.88 50.81 61.58
CA PHE A 607 -36.17 52.01 61.14
C PHE A 607 -35.86 52.97 62.30
N GLY A 608 -34.59 53.32 62.45
CA GLY A 608 -34.09 54.12 63.57
C GLY A 608 -33.70 53.30 64.81
N CYS A 609 -33.70 51.97 64.71
CA CYS A 609 -33.04 51.09 65.68
C CYS A 609 -31.52 51.30 65.62
N THR A 610 -30.88 51.52 66.78
CA THR A 610 -29.46 51.92 66.87
C THR A 610 -28.56 50.92 67.59
N GLU A 611 -29.08 49.84 68.17
CA GLU A 611 -28.29 48.77 68.79
C GLU A 611 -29.01 47.42 68.71
N ASN A 612 -28.29 46.36 68.30
CA ASN A 612 -28.75 44.96 68.22
C ASN A 612 -29.98 44.72 67.33
N CYS A 613 -30.05 45.40 66.19
CA CYS A 613 -31.08 45.19 65.19
C CYS A 613 -30.60 44.09 64.24
N THR A 614 -31.30 42.95 64.15
CA THR A 614 -30.80 41.80 63.36
C THR A 614 -31.73 41.34 62.25
N ALA A 615 -33.00 41.75 62.27
CA ALA A 615 -33.98 41.29 61.28
C ALA A 615 -34.00 42.17 60.03
N ALA A 616 -33.75 43.48 60.17
CA ALA A 616 -33.84 44.46 59.08
C ALA A 616 -32.53 45.23 58.81
N ASP A 617 -31.43 44.79 59.44
CA ASP A 617 -30.08 45.30 59.21
C ASP A 617 -29.48 44.57 57.99
N ILE A 618 -29.68 45.15 56.81
CA ILE A 618 -29.33 44.52 55.53
C ILE A 618 -27.82 44.61 55.27
N ASN A 619 -27.18 45.69 55.73
CA ASN A 619 -25.75 45.89 55.53
C ASN A 619 -24.87 45.26 56.64
N GLY A 620 -25.49 44.80 57.74
CA GLY A 620 -24.83 44.14 58.87
C GLY A 620 -24.07 45.09 59.80
N ASP A 621 -24.38 46.38 59.81
CA ASP A 621 -23.68 47.40 60.62
C ASP A 621 -24.20 47.51 62.07
N GLY A 622 -25.24 46.75 62.40
CA GLY A 622 -25.87 46.66 63.72
C GLY A 622 -26.94 47.72 63.98
N ALA A 623 -27.25 48.57 63.00
CA ALA A 623 -28.30 49.59 63.05
C ALA A 623 -29.20 49.53 61.81
N VAL A 624 -30.44 50.02 61.91
CA VAL A 624 -31.34 50.14 60.75
C VAL A 624 -31.45 51.61 60.38
N THR A 625 -30.76 51.99 59.30
CA THR A 625 -30.60 53.37 58.87
C THR A 625 -31.07 53.58 57.43
N VAL A 626 -30.87 54.79 56.91
CA VAL A 626 -31.16 55.10 55.50
C VAL A 626 -30.31 54.24 54.56
N ALA A 627 -29.15 53.75 55.00
CA ALA A 627 -28.31 52.87 54.19
C ALA A 627 -29.03 51.55 53.85
N ASP A 628 -29.70 50.96 54.82
CA ASP A 628 -30.48 49.72 54.65
C ASP A 628 -31.69 49.93 53.74
N ILE A 629 -32.36 51.08 53.85
CA ILE A 629 -33.45 51.44 52.92
C ILE A 629 -32.95 51.52 51.48
N LEU A 630 -31.75 52.09 51.27
CA LEU A 630 -31.22 52.24 49.93
C LEU A 630 -30.80 50.90 49.30
N LEU A 631 -30.29 49.97 50.11
CA LEU A 631 -29.99 48.59 49.68
C LEU A 631 -31.28 47.86 49.34
N PHE A 632 -32.28 47.91 50.21
CA PHE A 632 -33.59 47.34 49.98
C PHE A 632 -34.24 47.84 48.68
N LEU A 633 -34.21 49.16 48.44
CA LEU A 633 -34.79 49.75 47.22
C LEU A 633 -34.06 49.35 45.94
N ALA A 634 -32.80 48.91 46.01
CA ALA A 634 -32.06 48.48 44.85
C ALA A 634 -32.60 47.16 44.27
N LEU A 635 -33.20 46.31 45.10
CA LEU A 635 -33.73 45.00 44.72
C LEU A 635 -35.26 44.89 44.94
N PHE A 636 -35.93 46.00 45.24
CA PHE A 636 -37.38 46.00 45.46
C PHE A 636 -38.16 45.56 44.21
N GLY A 637 -38.91 44.46 44.35
CA GLY A 637 -39.72 43.86 43.29
C GLY A 637 -39.05 42.69 42.56
N GLU A 638 -37.83 42.30 42.93
CA GLU A 638 -37.13 41.14 42.36
C GLU A 638 -37.46 39.85 43.14
N GLU A 639 -37.40 38.71 42.46
CA GLU A 639 -37.50 37.38 43.08
C GLU A 639 -36.12 36.91 43.57
N CYS A 640 -36.12 36.21 44.70
CA CYS A 640 -34.99 35.54 45.33
C CYS A 640 -35.33 34.04 45.48
#